data_AF-A0A7G8GXZ7-F1
#
_entry.id   AF-A0A7G8GXZ7-F1
#
_cell.length_a   1.000
_cell.length_b   1.000
_cell.length_c   1.000
_cell.angle_alpha   90.00
_cell.angle_beta   90.00
_cell.angle_gamma   90.00
#
_symmetry.space_group_name_H-M   'P 1'
#
loop_
_entity.id
_entity.type
_entity.pdbx_description
1 polymer ?
#
loop_
_entity_poly.entity_id
_entity_poly.type
_entity_poly.pdbx_seq_one_letter_code
_entity_poly.pdbx_strand_id
1 'polypeptide(L)'
;MSLLHATWLPAIRTSSSSGQPALLVWADTWRVATPEGPGLTPALHPFTLSHDDLRAWLSERDLLPGGCIDATACLTLPSRTVKPRKSRSKKDEPTPEPPAWTGLPMQAGEPIPKQTEWWPWQVQGLAVEPSAATEWLSRLPLSGTNPDLADELRWWSHLQRWALSLVARGRWIPQMELSKGEGYPHRARWVPLLNREEDRRRLEDLAASLPLVATCALPWREPLGRRSNRTTRLRPEAMRAANPVASCRPRSGRLRVATLLEDLVDAQLRKDFEPSTDGLDPLLTLWQEALGSETGVIEIGDEEAERLATASHHWREGIAGGFAAARTCLELHTPPDGEDLWELRFGLQAEADPSLKLPAAAAWAAGAEPLQLGEIRVDQPGEVLLEGMGRALSVFPAIERGLESATPETMQLTPAEAFVLVRTAARQLRDAGVGVELPPSLSGGLASRLGLSIKAELPERSSGFTLGECLDWEWDLMIGGVTLTLRELERLSGKRSPLVRHKGAWIELRPNDLKNAERFCGAKPELSLDDALRLTGTEGELLMRMPVHRFDAGPRLQSVLEQYHQQKAPDPLPAPEGFSGQLRPYQERGLGWLAFLHRFDQGACLADDMGLGKTIQLLAFLQHLKAEQELKRPVLLVAPTSVLTNWRREAESFTPELTVTEHYGPRRPSTPAELKKALKEVDLVLTSYGLLQRDSELLETQDWQGVVIDEAQAIKNPGAKQSQAARDLARTGRSKSNRFRIALTGTPVENRVSELWALMDFLNPKVLGEEDFFRQRYRMPIERYGDMSSLRDLKGRVGPFILRRLKTDKTIISDLPEKVELSEWVGLSKEQKSLYSKTVEDTLDAIARAPRGQRHGQVLALLTRLKQICNHPALALSEGAVDDGFLGRSAKLQRLEEILDEVIEAGDRALLFTQFAEWGHLLQAWMQQRWKSEVPFLHGGTRKSERQAMVDRFQEDPRGPQLFLLSLKAGGVGLNLTRASHVFHIDRWWNPAVENQATDRAYRIGQTNRVMVHKFITSGSVEEKIDRMIREKSRLAEDVIGSGEDWLGSLGGDQLRDLVSLEDT
;
A
#
# COMPACT_ATOMS: atom_id res chain seq x y z
N MET A 1 4.81 -26.89 8.69
CA MET A 1 4.97 -25.46 8.32
C MET A 1 6.43 -25.16 8.52
N SER A 2 7.13 -24.75 7.45
CA SER A 2 8.57 -24.46 7.51
C SER A 2 8.76 -22.96 7.46
N LEU A 3 9.66 -22.42 8.26
CA LEU A 3 9.94 -20.99 8.33
C LEU A 3 11.32 -20.70 7.74
N LEU A 4 11.37 -19.77 6.79
CA LEU A 4 12.61 -19.35 6.13
C LEU A 4 13.33 -18.26 6.92
N HIS A 5 14.64 -18.44 7.07
CA HIS A 5 15.58 -17.58 7.78
C HIS A 5 16.73 -17.14 6.88
N ALA A 6 17.38 -16.04 7.24
CA ALA A 6 18.64 -15.63 6.63
C ALA A 6 19.63 -15.04 7.64
N THR A 7 20.88 -15.51 7.56
CA THR A 7 21.96 -15.10 8.45
C THR A 7 23.19 -14.72 7.62
N TRP A 8 23.82 -13.58 7.93
CA TRP A 8 25.06 -13.19 7.25
C TRP A 8 26.25 -13.99 7.80
N LEU A 9 26.94 -14.69 6.92
CA LEU A 9 28.19 -15.36 7.21
C LEU A 9 29.34 -14.37 6.94
N PRO A 10 30.15 -14.04 7.95
CA PRO A 10 31.34 -13.24 7.72
C PRO A 10 32.36 -14.03 6.90
N ALA A 11 33.25 -13.33 6.21
CA ALA A 11 34.34 -13.92 5.44
C ALA A 11 35.26 -14.77 6.34
N ILE A 12 35.09 -16.09 6.34
CA ILE A 12 35.94 -17.03 7.08
C ILE A 12 36.33 -18.16 6.14
N ARG A 13 37.63 -18.43 6.00
CA ARG A 13 38.15 -19.58 5.24
C ARG A 13 38.16 -20.85 6.09
N THR A 14 37.35 -21.83 5.71
CA THR A 14 37.57 -23.27 6.02
C THR A 14 37.96 -23.98 4.73
N SER A 15 38.36 -25.25 4.79
CA SER A 15 38.55 -26.12 3.61
C SER A 15 37.30 -26.24 2.72
N SER A 16 36.15 -25.74 3.20
CA SER A 16 34.83 -25.81 2.59
C SER A 16 34.20 -24.44 2.27
N SER A 17 34.95 -23.32 2.34
CA SER A 17 34.39 -21.99 2.05
C SER A 17 35.22 -21.20 1.02
N SER A 18 34.56 -20.40 0.20
CA SER A 18 35.18 -19.50 -0.80
C SER A 18 35.97 -18.35 -0.16
N GLY A 19 35.97 -18.21 1.16
CA GLY A 19 36.61 -17.10 1.88
C GLY A 19 35.97 -15.73 1.64
N GLN A 20 34.72 -15.71 1.16
CA GLN A 20 33.91 -14.52 0.97
C GLN A 20 32.78 -14.44 2.01
N PRO A 21 32.28 -13.23 2.33
CA PRO A 21 31.03 -13.10 3.07
C PRO A 21 29.87 -13.64 2.22
N ALA A 22 28.87 -14.22 2.84
CA ALA A 22 27.72 -14.78 2.12
C ALA A 22 26.45 -14.73 2.97
N LEU A 23 25.29 -14.61 2.34
CA LEU A 23 24.01 -14.75 3.02
C LEU A 23 23.64 -16.24 3.08
N LEU A 24 23.62 -16.83 4.28
CA LEU A 24 23.11 -18.19 4.48
C LEU A 24 21.59 -18.15 4.56
N VAL A 25 20.93 -18.75 3.56
CA VAL A 25 19.49 -18.99 3.54
C VAL A 25 19.24 -20.39 4.10
N TRP A 26 18.41 -20.51 5.13
CA TRP A 26 18.09 -21.79 5.77
C TRP A 26 16.65 -21.78 6.26
N ALA A 27 16.05 -22.96 6.48
CA ALA A 27 14.70 -23.05 7.00
C ALA A 27 14.61 -24.08 8.13
N ASP A 28 13.76 -23.79 9.11
CA ASP A 28 13.37 -24.76 10.13
C ASP A 28 11.97 -25.32 9.85
N THR A 29 11.68 -26.51 10.38
CA THR A 29 10.37 -27.14 10.27
C THR A 29 10.04 -27.88 11.55
N TRP A 30 8.75 -27.92 11.90
CA TRP A 30 8.30 -28.64 13.09
C TRP A 30 8.53 -30.14 12.94
N ARG A 31 9.27 -30.75 13.86
CA ARG A 31 9.37 -32.20 14.03
C ARG A 31 9.68 -32.57 15.48
N VAL A 32 9.47 -33.83 15.84
CA VAL A 32 9.80 -34.32 17.19
C VAL A 32 11.32 -34.53 17.29
N ALA A 33 11.98 -33.83 18.21
CA ALA A 33 13.42 -33.91 18.43
C ALA A 33 13.75 -34.44 19.83
N THR A 34 14.77 -35.29 19.92
CA THR A 34 15.33 -35.74 21.21
C THR A 34 16.39 -34.77 21.69
N PRO A 35 16.41 -34.39 22.99
CA PRO A 35 17.46 -33.54 23.53
C PRO A 35 18.83 -34.20 23.34
N GLU A 36 19.77 -33.46 22.75
CA GLU A 36 21.16 -33.91 22.62
C GLU A 36 22.03 -33.24 23.69
N GLY A 37 23.01 -34.00 24.17
CA GLY A 37 24.04 -33.50 25.09
C GLY A 37 25.24 -32.92 24.31
N PRO A 38 26.07 -32.08 24.93
CA PRO A 38 27.21 -31.45 24.26
C PRO A 38 28.26 -32.51 23.88
N GLY A 39 28.54 -32.62 22.58
CA GLY A 39 29.66 -33.38 22.02
C GLY A 39 30.93 -32.52 21.86
N LEU A 40 31.99 -33.11 21.29
CA LEU A 40 33.20 -32.38 20.88
C LEU A 40 32.93 -31.40 19.71
N THR A 41 31.82 -31.59 19.00
CA THR A 41 31.33 -30.75 17.90
C THR A 41 29.87 -30.37 18.14
N PRO A 42 29.42 -29.17 17.72
CA PRO A 42 28.01 -28.79 17.76
C PRO A 42 27.16 -29.79 16.99
N ALA A 43 26.00 -30.14 17.55
CA ALA A 43 25.04 -31.03 16.93
C ALA A 43 24.34 -30.36 15.73
N LEU A 44 23.84 -31.17 14.80
CA LEU A 44 22.97 -30.69 13.73
C LEU A 44 21.68 -30.14 14.34
N HIS A 45 21.26 -28.96 13.88
CA HIS A 45 20.05 -28.30 14.34
C HIS A 45 18.85 -29.21 14.03
N PRO A 46 18.16 -29.75 15.05
CA PRO A 46 17.20 -30.81 14.87
C PRO A 46 15.92 -30.35 14.18
N PHE A 47 15.74 -29.07 13.85
CA PHE A 47 14.62 -28.59 13.02
C PHE A 47 15.04 -28.12 11.62
N THR A 48 16.34 -28.08 11.31
CA THR A 48 16.81 -27.58 9.99
C THR A 48 16.37 -28.50 8.86
N LEU A 49 15.93 -27.93 7.74
CA LEU A 49 15.78 -28.68 6.49
C LEU A 49 17.15 -29.12 5.96
N SER A 50 17.17 -30.25 5.25
CA SER A 50 18.35 -30.69 4.50
C SER A 50 18.57 -29.80 3.27
N HIS A 51 19.75 -29.88 2.64
CA HIS A 51 20.04 -29.10 1.42
C HIS A 51 19.03 -29.39 0.28
N ASP A 52 18.70 -30.67 0.07
CA ASP A 52 17.75 -31.09 -0.97
C ASP A 52 16.33 -30.62 -0.66
N ASP A 53 15.87 -30.79 0.58
CA ASP A 53 14.54 -30.34 1.01
C ASP A 53 14.40 -28.82 0.91
N LEU A 54 15.45 -28.07 1.28
CA LEU A 54 15.45 -26.61 1.21
C LEU A 54 15.41 -26.12 -0.24
N ARG A 55 16.18 -26.74 -1.15
CA ARG A 55 16.14 -26.41 -2.59
C ARG A 55 14.75 -26.68 -3.16
N ALA A 56 14.18 -27.86 -2.91
CA ALA A 56 12.83 -28.19 -3.36
C ALA A 56 11.79 -27.20 -2.81
N TRP A 57 11.85 -26.90 -1.51
CA TRP A 57 10.95 -25.97 -0.85
C TRP A 57 11.02 -24.54 -1.43
N LEU A 58 12.22 -24.06 -1.75
CA LEU A 58 12.45 -22.75 -2.37
C LEU A 58 12.05 -22.72 -3.85
N SER A 59 12.29 -23.79 -4.61
CA SER A 59 11.90 -23.91 -6.03
C SER A 59 10.39 -23.90 -6.22
N GLU A 60 9.63 -24.63 -5.37
CA GLU A 60 8.16 -24.62 -5.40
C GLU A 60 7.56 -23.22 -5.19
N ARG A 61 8.30 -22.33 -4.53
CA ARG A 61 7.85 -20.98 -4.12
C ARG A 61 8.44 -19.87 -4.98
N ASP A 62 9.22 -20.21 -6.01
CA ASP A 62 9.98 -19.25 -6.83
C ASP A 62 10.90 -18.33 -5.98
N LEU A 63 11.48 -18.91 -4.93
CA LEU A 63 12.37 -18.23 -3.98
C LEU A 63 13.80 -18.78 -3.99
N LEU A 64 14.18 -19.61 -4.97
CA LEU A 64 15.54 -20.15 -5.05
C LEU A 64 16.54 -19.05 -5.48
N PRO A 65 17.57 -18.71 -4.66
CA PRO A 65 18.59 -17.75 -5.04
C PRO A 65 19.47 -18.29 -6.19
N GLY A 66 19.82 -17.41 -7.15
CA GLY A 66 20.77 -17.75 -8.20
C GLY A 66 22.19 -17.98 -7.65
N GLY A 67 22.94 -18.91 -8.23
CA GLY A 67 24.36 -19.12 -7.88
C GLY A 67 24.62 -19.64 -6.47
N CYS A 68 23.62 -20.17 -5.76
CA CYS A 68 23.79 -20.63 -4.38
C CYS A 68 24.54 -21.97 -4.26
N ILE A 69 25.33 -22.11 -3.19
CA ILE A 69 26.12 -23.31 -2.88
C ILE A 69 25.71 -23.92 -1.54
N ASP A 70 25.81 -25.24 -1.42
CA ASP A 70 25.46 -25.93 -0.18
C ASP A 70 26.47 -25.57 0.91
N ALA A 71 25.96 -25.10 2.04
CA ALA A 71 26.78 -24.67 3.17
C ALA A 71 26.23 -25.24 4.48
N THR A 72 27.13 -25.47 5.42
CA THR A 72 26.77 -25.77 6.81
C THR A 72 27.48 -24.77 7.70
N ALA A 73 26.71 -23.98 8.45
CA ALA A 73 27.24 -22.95 9.33
C ALA A 73 26.95 -23.29 10.79
N CYS A 74 27.84 -22.85 11.70
CA CYS A 74 27.59 -22.95 13.13
C CYS A 74 26.89 -21.66 13.61
N LEU A 75 25.61 -21.76 13.96
CA LEU A 75 24.82 -20.64 14.46
C LEU A 75 24.65 -20.76 15.97
N THR A 76 24.76 -19.65 16.69
CA THR A 76 24.41 -19.62 18.12
C THR A 76 22.95 -19.25 18.28
N LEU A 77 22.11 -20.24 18.59
CA LEU A 77 20.67 -20.08 18.62
C LEU A 77 20.12 -20.24 20.05
N PRO A 78 19.02 -19.54 20.38
CA PRO A 78 18.37 -19.68 21.68
C PRO A 78 17.90 -21.12 21.85
N SER A 79 18.19 -21.72 23.01
CA SER A 79 17.82 -23.12 23.30
C SER A 79 17.28 -23.27 24.71
N ARG A 80 16.39 -24.25 24.88
CA ARG A 80 15.77 -24.62 26.15
C ARG A 80 16.54 -25.77 26.79
N THR A 81 16.82 -25.63 28.08
CA THR A 81 17.38 -26.72 28.90
C THR A 81 16.30 -27.75 29.19
N VAL A 82 16.53 -29.00 28.78
CA VAL A 82 15.61 -30.11 29.05
C VAL A 82 16.25 -30.98 30.12
N LYS A 83 15.63 -31.12 31.30
CA LYS A 83 16.10 -32.07 32.30
C LYS A 83 15.88 -33.50 31.77
N PRO A 84 16.89 -34.38 31.80
CA PRO A 84 16.71 -35.75 31.33
C PRO A 84 15.60 -36.43 32.15
N ARG A 85 14.66 -37.08 31.46
CA ARG A 85 13.62 -37.89 32.09
C ARG A 85 14.33 -39.07 32.79
N LYS A 86 14.23 -39.18 34.12
CA LYS A 86 14.81 -40.32 34.86
C LYS A 86 14.19 -41.61 34.33
N SER A 87 14.94 -42.35 33.51
CA SER A 87 14.59 -43.71 33.13
C SER A 87 14.57 -44.59 34.38
N ARG A 88 13.44 -45.24 34.66
CA ARG A 88 13.37 -46.38 35.56
C ARG A 88 13.90 -47.60 34.79
N SER A 89 15.21 -47.81 34.77
CA SER A 89 15.79 -49.09 34.38
C SER A 89 16.92 -49.51 35.32
N LYS A 90 17.08 -50.83 35.40
CA LYS A 90 17.71 -51.66 36.42
C LYS A 90 19.06 -51.17 36.96
N LYS A 91 19.26 -51.40 38.27
CA LYS A 91 20.56 -51.48 38.93
C LYS A 91 21.45 -52.47 38.16
N ASP A 92 22.74 -52.17 38.12
CA ASP A 92 23.85 -52.97 37.56
C ASP A 92 24.27 -52.60 36.14
N GLU A 93 24.71 -51.36 35.95
CA GLU A 93 25.82 -51.00 35.05
C GLU A 93 26.44 -49.66 35.52
N PRO A 94 27.78 -49.47 35.46
CA PRO A 94 28.40 -48.19 35.76
C PRO A 94 28.03 -47.20 34.65
N THR A 95 27.05 -46.35 34.91
CA THR A 95 26.68 -45.26 33.99
C THR A 95 27.85 -44.29 33.82
N PRO A 96 28.19 -43.88 32.58
CA PRO A 96 29.05 -42.72 32.35
C PRO A 96 28.51 -41.52 33.11
N GLU A 97 29.37 -40.60 33.56
CA GLU A 97 28.91 -39.32 34.11
C GLU A 97 27.84 -38.72 33.16
N PRO A 98 26.65 -38.36 33.67
CA PRO A 98 25.63 -37.78 32.82
C PRO A 98 26.20 -36.51 32.17
N PRO A 99 25.89 -36.26 30.88
CA PRO A 99 26.34 -35.03 30.23
C PRO A 99 25.94 -33.84 31.09
N ALA A 100 26.85 -32.87 31.22
CA ALA A 100 26.67 -31.71 32.09
C ALA A 100 25.39 -30.90 31.79
N TRP A 101 24.78 -31.10 30.60
CA TRP A 101 23.55 -30.47 30.15
C TRP A 101 22.93 -31.24 28.96
N THR A 102 21.60 -31.13 28.77
CA THR A 102 20.84 -31.58 27.60
C THR A 102 19.84 -30.48 27.21
N GLY A 103 19.77 -30.11 25.94
CA GLY A 103 18.84 -29.06 25.49
C GLY A 103 18.32 -29.23 24.09
N LEU A 104 17.30 -28.44 23.76
CA LEU A 104 16.65 -28.38 22.44
C LEU A 104 16.67 -26.93 21.97
N PRO A 105 16.96 -26.65 20.69
CA PRO A 105 16.82 -25.29 20.17
C PRO A 105 15.38 -24.83 20.32
N MET A 106 15.20 -23.53 20.46
CA MET A 106 13.88 -22.94 20.33
C MET A 106 13.46 -22.99 18.87
N GLN A 107 12.19 -23.33 18.64
CA GLN A 107 11.65 -23.25 17.29
C GLN A 107 11.37 -21.78 16.96
N ALA A 108 11.54 -21.40 15.70
CA ALA A 108 11.25 -20.05 15.28
C ALA A 108 9.77 -19.67 15.51
N GLY A 109 9.55 -18.42 15.96
CA GLY A 109 8.23 -17.92 16.36
C GLY A 109 7.82 -18.27 17.80
N GLU A 110 8.58 -19.12 18.52
CA GLU A 110 8.35 -19.30 19.96
C GLU A 110 8.78 -18.05 20.75
N PRO A 111 7.95 -17.58 21.71
CA PRO A 111 8.34 -16.45 22.55
C PRO A 111 9.57 -16.80 23.38
N ILE A 112 10.61 -15.96 23.29
CA ILE A 112 11.87 -16.15 24.02
C ILE A 112 11.63 -15.92 25.53
N PRO A 113 11.83 -16.94 26.39
CA PRO A 113 11.67 -16.80 27.83
C PRO A 113 12.67 -15.80 28.42
N LYS A 114 12.31 -15.18 29.56
CA LYS A 114 13.20 -14.27 30.32
C LYS A 114 14.52 -14.93 30.74
N GLN A 115 14.56 -16.25 30.85
CA GLN A 115 15.77 -17.05 31.07
C GLN A 115 15.95 -17.99 29.87
N THR A 116 16.86 -17.65 28.97
CA THR A 116 17.17 -18.42 27.76
C THR A 116 18.68 -18.60 27.65
N GLU A 117 19.13 -19.80 27.30
CA GLU A 117 20.53 -20.08 27.05
C GLU A 117 20.80 -20.06 25.54
N TRP A 118 22.04 -19.77 25.14
CA TRP A 118 22.44 -19.62 23.76
C TRP A 118 23.48 -20.69 23.42
N TRP A 119 23.18 -21.52 22.44
CA TRP A 119 23.98 -22.72 22.15
C TRP A 119 24.36 -22.81 20.67
N PRO A 120 25.56 -23.33 20.36
CA PRO A 120 25.98 -23.53 18.98
C PRO A 120 25.27 -24.74 18.37
N TRP A 121 24.74 -24.58 17.16
CA TRP A 121 24.13 -25.62 16.34
C TRP A 121 24.70 -25.58 14.92
N GLN A 122 24.93 -26.75 14.32
CA GLN A 122 25.19 -26.84 12.89
C GLN A 122 23.87 -26.68 12.13
N VAL A 123 23.80 -25.70 11.24
CA VAL A 123 22.61 -25.40 10.43
C VAL A 123 22.98 -25.61 8.96
N GLN A 124 22.20 -26.46 8.29
CA GLN A 124 22.32 -26.70 6.86
C GLN A 124 21.51 -25.64 6.10
N GLY A 125 22.12 -25.04 5.09
CA GLY A 125 21.48 -24.03 4.27
C GLY A 125 22.19 -23.82 2.94
N LEU A 126 21.75 -22.82 2.21
CA LEU A 126 22.33 -22.39 0.95
C LEU A 126 23.07 -21.07 1.17
N ALA A 127 24.38 -21.04 0.94
CA ALA A 127 25.14 -19.81 0.95
C ALA A 127 24.96 -19.10 -0.40
N VAL A 128 24.57 -17.83 -0.32
CA VAL A 128 24.33 -16.94 -1.46
C VAL A 128 25.38 -15.85 -1.43
N GLU A 129 26.10 -15.67 -2.53
CA GLU A 129 27.08 -14.61 -2.64
C GLU A 129 26.43 -13.22 -2.56
N PRO A 130 27.13 -12.17 -2.10
CA PRO A 130 26.56 -10.86 -1.87
C PRO A 130 25.81 -10.28 -3.10
N SER A 131 26.34 -10.49 -4.31
CA SER A 131 25.76 -10.01 -5.57
C SER A 131 24.44 -10.73 -5.94
N ALA A 132 24.32 -12.01 -5.63
CA ALA A 132 23.08 -12.76 -5.81
C ALA A 132 22.09 -12.50 -4.66
N ALA A 133 22.61 -12.26 -3.45
CA ALA A 133 21.81 -11.94 -2.27
C ALA A 133 21.09 -10.60 -2.42
N THR A 134 21.73 -9.58 -3.01
CA THR A 134 21.13 -8.27 -3.27
C THR A 134 19.92 -8.36 -4.21
N GLU A 135 20.03 -9.18 -5.27
CA GLU A 135 18.95 -9.45 -6.21
C GLU A 135 17.82 -10.24 -5.55
N TRP A 136 18.17 -11.29 -4.80
CA TRP A 136 17.20 -12.15 -4.12
C TRP A 136 16.41 -11.39 -3.04
N LEU A 137 17.08 -10.63 -2.17
CA LEU A 137 16.45 -9.80 -1.13
C LEU A 137 15.53 -8.72 -1.72
N SER A 138 15.78 -8.26 -2.95
CA SER A 138 14.93 -7.27 -3.61
C SER A 138 13.59 -7.85 -4.09
N ARG A 139 13.51 -9.17 -4.29
CA ARG A 139 12.29 -9.90 -4.69
C ARG A 139 11.37 -10.21 -3.51
N LEU A 140 11.87 -10.13 -2.28
CA LEU A 140 11.09 -10.43 -1.08
C LEU A 140 10.02 -9.36 -0.79
N PRO A 141 8.86 -9.76 -0.22
CA PRO A 141 7.76 -8.86 0.09
C PRO A 141 8.09 -7.90 1.25
N LEU A 142 7.75 -6.62 1.08
CA LEU A 142 8.00 -5.56 2.07
C LEU A 142 6.95 -5.43 3.16
N SER A 143 5.73 -5.91 2.90
CA SER A 143 4.59 -5.81 3.80
C SER A 143 3.66 -7.01 3.63
N GLY A 144 2.81 -7.24 4.63
CA GLY A 144 1.89 -8.39 4.68
C GLY A 144 2.37 -9.52 5.58
N THR A 145 1.44 -10.35 6.02
CA THR A 145 1.70 -11.54 6.84
C THR A 145 2.01 -12.72 5.91
N ASN A 146 3.30 -12.95 5.63
CA ASN A 146 3.75 -14.19 5.00
C ASN A 146 4.11 -15.18 6.11
N PRO A 147 3.30 -16.23 6.35
CA PRO A 147 3.52 -17.13 7.48
C PRO A 147 4.76 -18.02 7.33
N ASP A 148 5.32 -18.10 6.11
CA ASP A 148 6.47 -18.92 5.76
C ASP A 148 7.81 -18.15 5.78
N LEU A 149 7.78 -16.81 5.98
CA LEU A 149 8.98 -15.96 6.01
C LEU A 149 9.16 -15.36 7.40
N ALA A 150 10.33 -15.53 7.99
CA ALA A 150 10.66 -14.93 9.28
C ALA A 150 10.79 -13.39 9.19
N ASP A 151 10.60 -12.70 10.32
CA ASP A 151 10.57 -11.23 10.36
C ASP A 151 11.93 -10.59 9.99
N GLU A 152 13.05 -11.27 10.24
CA GLU A 152 14.37 -10.75 9.87
C GLU A 152 14.60 -10.66 8.35
N LEU A 153 13.89 -11.46 7.55
CA LEU A 153 13.95 -11.35 6.09
C LEU A 153 13.40 -10.00 5.61
N ARG A 154 12.42 -9.43 6.34
CA ARG A 154 11.96 -8.06 6.07
C ARG A 154 13.02 -7.04 6.44
N TRP A 155 13.69 -7.22 7.58
CA TRP A 155 14.79 -6.35 7.98
C TRP A 155 15.91 -6.36 6.92
N TRP A 156 16.30 -7.53 6.42
CA TRP A 156 17.25 -7.68 5.31
C TRP A 156 16.79 -6.96 4.03
N SER A 157 15.51 -7.10 3.68
CA SER A 157 14.91 -6.43 2.52
C SER A 157 14.95 -4.89 2.66
N HIS A 158 14.72 -4.36 3.87
CA HIS A 158 14.82 -2.94 4.15
C HIS A 158 16.26 -2.43 4.11
N LEU A 159 17.23 -3.18 4.65
CA LEU A 159 18.65 -2.86 4.57
C LEU A 159 19.11 -2.82 3.10
N GLN A 160 18.75 -3.83 2.30
CA GLN A 160 19.11 -3.91 0.89
C GLN A 160 18.52 -2.76 0.06
N ARG A 161 17.27 -2.35 0.32
CA ARG A 161 16.69 -1.18 -0.36
C ARG A 161 17.35 0.13 0.03
N TRP A 162 17.86 0.23 1.27
CA TRP A 162 18.65 1.39 1.66
C TRP A 162 20.02 1.41 0.96
N ALA A 163 20.68 0.24 0.81
CA ALA A 163 21.88 0.10 -0.01
C ALA A 163 21.64 0.58 -1.45
N LEU A 164 20.57 0.10 -2.11
CA LEU A 164 20.15 0.56 -3.44
C LEU A 164 19.89 2.07 -3.50
N SER A 165 19.27 2.64 -2.46
CA SER A 165 19.03 4.07 -2.37
C SER A 165 20.32 4.89 -2.22
N LEU A 166 21.34 4.37 -1.54
CA LEU A 166 22.66 5.01 -1.47
C LEU A 166 23.38 4.96 -2.82
N VAL A 167 23.34 3.80 -3.50
CA VAL A 167 23.88 3.64 -4.86
C VAL A 167 23.21 4.62 -5.84
N ALA A 168 21.88 4.65 -5.88
CA ALA A 168 21.11 5.53 -6.78
C ALA A 168 21.34 7.03 -6.51
N ARG A 169 21.65 7.41 -5.27
CA ARG A 169 21.97 8.79 -4.88
C ARG A 169 23.45 9.15 -5.10
N GLY A 170 24.28 8.23 -5.61
CA GLY A 170 25.72 8.43 -5.79
C GLY A 170 26.46 8.59 -4.47
N ARG A 171 26.08 7.83 -3.43
CA ARG A 171 26.55 8.00 -2.04
C ARG A 171 27.50 6.89 -1.63
N TRP A 172 28.62 6.82 -2.33
CA TRP A 172 29.65 5.81 -2.12
C TRP A 172 31.01 6.37 -2.54
N ILE A 173 32.09 5.75 -2.07
CA ILE A 173 33.47 6.12 -2.39
C ILE A 173 34.33 4.86 -2.42
N PRO A 174 35.34 4.74 -3.31
CA PRO A 174 36.25 3.62 -3.26
C PRO A 174 37.23 3.77 -2.10
N GLN A 175 37.55 2.65 -1.46
CA GLN A 175 38.49 2.59 -0.35
C GLN A 175 39.39 1.36 -0.47
N MET A 176 40.61 1.50 0.02
CA MET A 176 41.54 0.38 0.20
C MET A 176 41.47 -0.17 1.64
N GLU A 177 41.29 -1.48 1.76
CA GLU A 177 41.27 -2.24 3.02
C GLU A 177 42.56 -3.06 3.14
N LEU A 178 43.37 -2.73 4.15
CA LEU A 178 44.59 -3.45 4.46
C LEU A 178 44.29 -4.77 5.18
N SER A 179 44.99 -5.82 4.77
CA SER A 179 44.99 -7.12 5.45
C SER A 179 45.44 -7.01 6.91
N LYS A 180 44.71 -7.64 7.83
CA LYS A 180 45.12 -7.80 9.24
C LYS A 180 45.54 -9.25 9.52
N GLY A 181 46.72 -9.65 9.04
CA GLY A 181 47.39 -10.91 9.40
C GLY A 181 48.24 -11.52 8.28
N GLU A 182 49.18 -12.41 8.64
CA GLU A 182 49.98 -13.16 7.65
C GLU A 182 49.08 -14.00 6.74
N GLY A 183 49.14 -13.75 5.42
CA GLY A 183 48.48 -14.55 4.39
C GLY A 183 47.08 -14.08 3.93
N TYR A 184 46.58 -12.91 4.35
CA TYR A 184 45.36 -12.33 3.79
C TYR A 184 45.69 -11.30 2.69
N PRO A 185 44.99 -11.31 1.55
CA PRO A 185 45.20 -10.33 0.47
C PRO A 185 44.61 -8.97 0.82
N HIS A 186 45.26 -7.91 0.35
CA HIS A 186 44.71 -6.54 0.37
C HIS A 186 43.50 -6.42 -0.54
N ARG A 187 42.56 -5.52 -0.24
CA ARG A 187 41.32 -5.39 -1.01
C ARG A 187 40.92 -3.96 -1.33
N ALA A 188 40.48 -3.72 -2.55
CA ALA A 188 39.74 -2.53 -2.95
C ALA A 188 38.24 -2.77 -2.73
N ARG A 189 37.50 -1.82 -2.16
CA ARG A 189 36.06 -1.90 -1.93
C ARG A 189 35.35 -0.57 -2.16
N TRP A 190 34.06 -0.63 -2.49
CA TRP A 190 33.16 0.51 -2.43
C TRP A 190 32.50 0.60 -1.05
N VAL A 191 32.59 1.75 -0.40
CA VAL A 191 32.00 1.99 0.92
C VAL A 191 30.91 3.07 0.84
N PRO A 192 29.80 2.94 1.58
CA PRO A 192 28.72 3.92 1.60
C PRO A 192 29.14 5.21 2.30
N LEU A 193 28.68 6.34 1.78
CA LEU A 193 28.94 7.67 2.34
C LEU A 193 27.79 8.11 3.26
N LEU A 194 27.97 7.95 4.57
CA LEU A 194 26.96 8.20 5.61
C LEU A 194 27.13 9.55 6.34
N ASN A 195 27.49 10.63 5.65
CA ASN A 195 27.72 11.94 6.28
C ASN A 195 26.45 12.80 6.47
N ARG A 196 25.33 12.47 5.82
CA ARG A 196 24.05 13.20 6.02
C ARG A 196 23.35 12.80 7.31
N GLU A 197 22.61 13.74 7.90
CA GLU A 197 21.87 13.49 9.13
C GLU A 197 20.79 12.40 8.95
N GLU A 198 20.09 12.41 7.82
CA GLU A 198 19.06 11.41 7.50
C GLU A 198 19.64 9.98 7.39
N ASP A 199 20.79 9.83 6.73
CA ASP A 199 21.45 8.53 6.56
C ASP A 199 22.01 8.02 7.90
N ARG A 200 22.53 8.92 8.76
CA ARG A 200 22.95 8.59 10.12
C ARG A 200 21.79 8.15 11.00
N ARG A 201 20.66 8.87 10.98
CA ARG A 201 19.45 8.46 11.73
C ARG A 201 18.94 7.10 11.28
N ARG A 202 18.93 6.85 9.95
CA ARG A 202 18.49 5.58 9.40
C ARG A 202 19.40 4.41 9.79
N LEU A 203 20.70 4.65 9.92
CA LEU A 203 21.65 3.67 10.48
C LEU A 203 21.27 3.32 11.92
N GLU A 204 20.94 4.32 12.75
CA GLU A 204 20.54 4.12 14.14
C GLU A 204 19.20 3.36 14.24
N ASP A 205 18.20 3.70 13.42
CA ASP A 205 16.91 3.01 13.40
C ASP A 205 17.05 1.53 13.03
N LEU A 206 17.88 1.21 12.03
CA LEU A 206 18.17 -0.16 11.62
C LEU A 206 19.01 -0.91 12.66
N ALA A 207 19.94 -0.23 13.34
CA ALA A 207 20.73 -0.80 14.41
C ALA A 207 19.89 -1.11 15.65
N ALA A 208 18.93 -0.26 16.00
CA ALA A 208 18.00 -0.46 17.11
C ALA A 208 17.04 -1.63 16.87
N SER A 209 16.75 -1.93 15.60
CA SER A 209 15.85 -3.00 15.17
C SER A 209 16.55 -4.27 14.66
N LEU A 210 17.89 -4.35 14.77
CA LEU A 210 18.69 -5.48 14.26
C LEU A 210 18.26 -6.82 14.88
N PRO A 211 17.73 -7.78 14.09
CA PRO A 211 17.34 -9.09 14.58
C PRO A 211 18.56 -9.93 14.96
N LEU A 212 18.47 -10.69 16.06
CA LEU A 212 19.59 -11.51 16.55
C LEU A 212 20.00 -12.61 15.56
N VAL A 213 19.04 -13.24 14.88
CA VAL A 213 19.28 -14.30 13.88
C VAL A 213 20.07 -13.79 12.66
N ALA A 214 20.00 -12.49 12.35
CA ALA A 214 20.73 -11.90 11.24
C ALA A 214 22.26 -11.97 11.43
N THR A 215 22.75 -12.06 12.68
CA THR A 215 24.18 -11.97 13.02
C THR A 215 24.68 -13.08 13.96
N CYS A 216 23.93 -14.18 14.10
CA CYS A 216 24.22 -15.25 15.06
C CYS A 216 25.29 -16.26 14.61
N ALA A 217 25.87 -16.08 13.42
CA ALA A 217 26.89 -16.97 12.88
C ALA A 217 28.20 -16.88 13.67
N LEU A 218 28.77 -18.03 14.01
CA LEU A 218 30.11 -18.16 14.59
C LEU A 218 31.06 -18.85 13.61
N PRO A 219 32.36 -18.46 13.62
CA PRO A 219 33.39 -19.23 12.94
C PRO A 219 33.48 -20.65 13.51
N TRP A 220 33.12 -21.65 12.71
CA TRP A 220 33.46 -23.04 13.02
C TRP A 220 34.89 -23.31 12.56
N ARG A 221 35.76 -23.73 13.48
CA ARG A 221 37.09 -24.27 13.13
C ARG A 221 37.03 -25.77 13.34
N GLU A 222 37.19 -26.54 12.26
CA GLU A 222 37.47 -27.97 12.39
C GLU A 222 38.71 -28.14 13.27
N PRO A 223 38.70 -29.07 14.24
CA PRO A 223 39.91 -29.44 14.93
C PRO A 223 40.87 -30.05 13.89
N LEU A 224 41.80 -29.25 13.38
CA LEU A 224 42.92 -29.73 12.59
C LEU A 224 43.51 -30.92 13.34
N GLY A 225 43.57 -32.09 12.70
CA GLY A 225 43.95 -33.38 13.28
C GLY A 225 45.37 -33.48 13.86
N ARG A 226 46.01 -32.35 14.20
CA ARG A 226 47.20 -32.33 15.05
C ARG A 226 46.75 -32.50 16.50
N ARG A 227 47.10 -33.66 17.08
CA ARG A 227 47.13 -33.88 18.53
C ARG A 227 47.95 -32.77 19.20
N SER A 228 47.29 -31.70 19.60
CA SER A 228 47.83 -30.75 20.57
C SER A 228 47.79 -31.46 21.92
N ASN A 229 48.96 -31.86 22.43
CA ASN A 229 49.16 -32.58 23.69
C ASN A 229 48.88 -31.73 24.94
N ARG A 230 47.94 -30.80 24.89
CA ARG A 230 47.37 -30.16 26.07
C ARG A 230 45.87 -30.30 26.00
N THR A 231 45.34 -31.08 26.92
CA THR A 231 43.95 -31.11 27.35
C THR A 231 43.42 -29.69 27.60
N THR A 232 43.04 -28.97 26.55
CA THR A 232 42.06 -27.89 26.62
C THR A 232 40.68 -28.53 26.60
N ARG A 233 40.34 -29.19 27.73
CA ARG A 233 38.95 -29.19 28.17
C ARG A 233 38.62 -27.73 28.44
N LEU A 234 38.13 -27.02 27.42
CA LEU A 234 37.56 -25.70 27.58
C LEU A 234 36.44 -25.86 28.61
N ARG A 235 36.68 -25.39 29.84
CA ARG A 235 35.67 -25.38 30.89
C ARG A 235 34.45 -24.60 30.35
N PRO A 236 33.21 -24.96 30.73
CA PRO A 236 32.01 -24.21 30.34
C PRO A 236 32.09 -22.70 30.64
N GLU A 237 32.91 -22.31 31.61
CA GLU A 237 33.23 -20.92 31.94
C GLU A 237 34.15 -20.24 30.91
N ALA A 238 35.13 -20.97 30.36
CA ALA A 238 35.98 -20.49 29.28
C ALA A 238 35.23 -20.42 27.94
N MET A 239 34.26 -21.32 27.69
CA MET A 239 33.32 -21.17 26.58
C MET A 239 32.41 -19.96 26.77
N ARG A 240 31.95 -19.64 27.99
CA ARG A 240 31.18 -18.42 28.29
C ARG A 240 32.02 -17.14 28.15
N ALA A 241 33.31 -17.19 28.52
CA ALA A 241 34.24 -16.06 28.38
C ALA A 241 34.76 -15.89 26.94
N ALA A 242 34.87 -16.98 26.17
CA ALA A 242 35.19 -16.96 24.74
C ALA A 242 33.95 -16.80 23.85
N ASN A 243 32.75 -16.72 24.45
CA ASN A 243 31.50 -16.42 23.75
C ASN A 243 31.45 -14.90 23.53
N PRO A 244 31.60 -14.39 22.29
CA PRO A 244 31.50 -12.96 22.03
C PRO A 244 30.08 -12.41 22.32
N VAL A 245 29.12 -13.30 22.59
CA VAL A 245 27.71 -12.96 22.81
C VAL A 245 27.43 -12.51 24.25
N ALA A 246 28.33 -12.70 25.22
CA ALA A 246 28.10 -12.31 26.62
C ALA A 246 28.27 -10.79 26.91
N SER A 247 28.61 -9.96 25.91
CA SER A 247 28.83 -8.51 26.09
C SER A 247 28.39 -7.65 24.90
N CYS A 248 27.24 -7.90 24.28
CA CYS A 248 26.74 -7.02 23.21
C CYS A 248 25.70 -6.02 23.75
N ARG A 249 26.19 -4.97 24.42
CA ARG A 249 25.41 -3.75 24.72
C ARG A 249 25.00 -3.03 23.41
N PRO A 250 24.01 -2.12 23.45
CA PRO A 250 23.50 -1.34 22.30
C PRO A 250 24.54 -0.61 21.43
N ARG A 251 25.79 -0.47 21.89
CA ARG A 251 26.89 0.16 21.13
C ARG A 251 27.43 -0.67 19.95
N SER A 252 27.10 -1.97 19.81
CA SER A 252 27.66 -2.84 18.74
C SER A 252 26.76 -3.07 17.51
N GLY A 253 25.47 -2.71 17.59
CA GLY A 253 24.53 -2.89 16.46
C GLY A 253 24.88 -1.99 15.27
N ARG A 254 25.26 -0.73 15.56
CA ARG A 254 25.62 0.27 14.55
C ARG A 254 26.78 -0.17 13.66
N LEU A 255 27.89 -0.62 14.26
CA LEU A 255 29.06 -1.07 13.50
C LEU A 255 28.73 -2.30 12.64
N ARG A 256 27.93 -3.23 13.17
CA ARG A 256 27.47 -4.40 12.41
C ARG A 256 26.63 -4.01 11.21
N VAL A 257 25.63 -3.14 11.39
CA VAL A 257 24.79 -2.67 10.27
C VAL A 257 25.62 -1.92 9.23
N ALA A 258 26.60 -1.11 9.66
CA ALA A 258 27.51 -0.43 8.75
C ALA A 258 28.33 -1.40 7.89
N THR A 259 28.93 -2.44 8.50
CA THR A 259 29.68 -3.48 7.76
C THR A 259 28.77 -4.26 6.80
N LEU A 260 27.55 -4.61 7.22
CA LEU A 260 26.58 -5.28 6.34
C LEU A 260 26.19 -4.39 5.15
N LEU A 261 26.01 -3.09 5.40
CA LEU A 261 25.70 -2.12 4.36
C LEU A 261 26.87 -1.94 3.39
N GLU A 262 28.10 -1.91 3.90
CA GLU A 262 29.33 -1.91 3.09
C GLU A 262 29.37 -3.11 2.14
N ASP A 263 29.18 -4.33 2.65
CA ASP A 263 29.19 -5.54 1.83
C ASP A 263 28.11 -5.52 0.72
N LEU A 264 26.90 -5.01 1.02
CA LEU A 264 25.81 -4.91 0.05
C LEU A 264 26.06 -3.83 -1.01
N VAL A 265 26.59 -2.66 -0.62
CA VAL A 265 26.92 -1.57 -1.55
C VAL A 265 28.08 -1.97 -2.47
N ASP A 266 29.11 -2.59 -1.90
CA ASP A 266 30.26 -3.12 -2.64
C ASP A 266 29.83 -4.14 -3.71
N ALA A 267 29.01 -5.11 -3.32
CA ALA A 267 28.50 -6.13 -4.24
C ALA A 267 27.67 -5.54 -5.41
N GLN A 268 26.85 -4.53 -5.13
CA GLN A 268 26.00 -3.90 -6.15
C GLN A 268 26.80 -3.08 -7.14
N LEU A 269 27.83 -2.37 -6.67
CA LEU A 269 28.64 -1.53 -7.55
C LEU A 269 29.56 -2.36 -8.44
N ARG A 270 30.10 -3.49 -7.94
CA ARG A 270 30.95 -4.40 -8.72
C ARG A 270 30.27 -4.99 -9.95
N LYS A 271 28.97 -5.33 -9.86
CA LYS A 271 28.24 -6.08 -10.89
C LYS A 271 28.28 -5.41 -12.27
N ASP A 272 28.24 -4.08 -12.30
CA ASP A 272 28.12 -3.27 -13.53
C ASP A 272 29.25 -2.23 -13.67
N PHE A 273 30.32 -2.32 -12.87
CA PHE A 273 31.44 -1.39 -12.93
C PHE A 273 32.46 -1.79 -14.00
N GLU A 274 32.58 -0.97 -15.04
CA GLU A 274 33.61 -1.11 -16.07
C GLU A 274 34.80 -0.17 -15.77
N PRO A 275 36.00 -0.72 -15.46
CA PRO A 275 37.17 0.11 -15.18
C PRO A 275 37.65 0.85 -16.44
N SER A 276 38.04 2.12 -16.28
CA SER A 276 38.57 2.95 -17.37
C SER A 276 40.06 3.17 -17.14
N THR A 277 40.90 2.37 -17.79
CA THR A 277 42.36 2.36 -17.56
C THR A 277 43.13 3.39 -18.39
N ASP A 278 42.45 4.17 -19.23
CA ASP A 278 43.09 5.13 -20.14
C ASP A 278 43.78 6.28 -19.39
N GLY A 279 45.11 6.36 -19.53
CA GLY A 279 45.93 7.45 -18.99
C GLY A 279 46.15 7.41 -17.47
N LEU A 280 45.83 6.31 -16.80
CA LEU A 280 46.04 6.14 -15.36
C LEU A 280 47.45 5.60 -15.01
N ASP A 281 47.94 5.98 -13.83
CA ASP A 281 49.14 5.40 -13.22
C ASP A 281 48.96 3.89 -12.96
N PRO A 282 49.99 3.03 -13.13
CA PRO A 282 49.87 1.58 -12.96
C PRO A 282 49.24 1.13 -11.63
N LEU A 283 49.53 1.82 -10.52
CA LEU A 283 48.96 1.49 -9.22
C LEU A 283 47.46 1.83 -9.15
N LEU A 284 47.04 2.91 -9.81
CA LEU A 284 45.63 3.31 -9.92
C LEU A 284 44.86 2.42 -10.90
N THR A 285 45.51 1.95 -11.96
CA THR A 285 44.98 0.94 -12.89
C THR A 285 44.65 -0.35 -12.14
N LEU A 286 45.61 -0.89 -11.39
CA LEU A 286 45.39 -2.09 -10.56
C LEU A 286 44.29 -1.88 -9.51
N TRP A 287 44.19 -0.67 -8.93
CA TRP A 287 43.14 -0.35 -7.98
C TRP A 287 41.75 -0.32 -8.62
N GLN A 288 41.60 0.28 -9.82
CA GLN A 288 40.33 0.28 -10.56
C GLN A 288 39.94 -1.11 -11.04
N GLU A 289 40.88 -1.90 -11.55
CA GLU A 289 40.64 -3.29 -11.94
C GLU A 289 40.17 -4.12 -10.74
N ALA A 290 40.79 -3.94 -9.57
CA ALA A 290 40.36 -4.61 -8.34
C ALA A 290 38.95 -4.17 -7.89
N LEU A 291 38.57 -2.89 -8.05
CA LEU A 291 37.22 -2.39 -7.75
C LEU A 291 36.13 -2.98 -8.66
N GLY A 292 36.47 -3.37 -9.90
CA GLY A 292 35.57 -4.07 -10.82
C GLY A 292 35.60 -5.60 -10.69
N SER A 293 36.63 -6.16 -10.04
CA SER A 293 36.74 -7.60 -9.83
C SER A 293 35.70 -8.13 -8.84
N GLU A 294 35.31 -9.40 -8.98
CA GLU A 294 34.34 -10.07 -8.08
C GLU A 294 34.85 -10.18 -6.64
N THR A 295 36.17 -10.25 -6.43
CA THR A 295 36.76 -10.49 -5.10
C THR A 295 37.29 -9.23 -4.41
N GLY A 296 37.52 -8.16 -5.18
CA GLY A 296 38.19 -6.96 -4.70
C GLY A 296 39.67 -7.13 -4.39
N VAL A 297 40.25 -8.31 -4.62
CA VAL A 297 41.65 -8.60 -4.27
C VAL A 297 42.59 -7.81 -5.17
N ILE A 298 43.57 -7.17 -4.55
CA ILE A 298 44.66 -6.48 -5.24
C ILE A 298 46.01 -7.05 -4.79
N GLU A 299 46.83 -7.45 -5.76
CA GLU A 299 48.16 -8.02 -5.53
C GLU A 299 49.23 -6.93 -5.72
N ILE A 300 49.56 -6.23 -4.64
CA ILE A 300 50.58 -5.16 -4.61
C ILE A 300 51.45 -5.28 -3.35
N GLY A 301 52.61 -4.61 -3.34
CA GLY A 301 53.49 -4.60 -2.18
C GLY A 301 52.88 -3.85 -0.98
N ASP A 302 53.29 -4.20 0.25
CA ASP A 302 52.73 -3.60 1.48
C ASP A 302 52.90 -2.07 1.53
N GLU A 303 54.03 -1.54 1.04
CA GLU A 303 54.28 -0.09 0.98
C GLU A 303 53.32 0.63 0.01
N GLU A 304 53.02 0.02 -1.15
CA GLU A 304 52.07 0.57 -2.12
C GLU A 304 50.63 0.47 -1.60
N ALA A 305 50.31 -0.61 -0.89
CA ALA A 305 49.02 -0.81 -0.25
C ALA A 305 48.78 0.23 0.85
N GLU A 306 49.77 0.48 1.71
CA GLU A 306 49.71 1.53 2.73
C GLU A 306 49.55 2.93 2.13
N ARG A 307 50.21 3.19 0.99
CA ARG A 307 50.07 4.46 0.26
C ARG A 307 48.65 4.66 -0.28
N LEU A 308 48.05 3.63 -0.91
CA LEU A 308 46.66 3.68 -1.38
C LEU A 308 45.66 3.76 -0.22
N ALA A 309 45.90 3.03 0.87
CA ALA A 309 45.08 3.08 2.08
C ALA A 309 45.07 4.49 2.67
N THR A 310 46.24 5.10 2.84
CA THR A 310 46.37 6.47 3.34
C THR A 310 45.67 7.48 2.41
N ALA A 311 45.92 7.40 1.10
CA ALA A 311 45.32 8.30 0.13
C ALA A 311 43.80 8.19 0.05
N SER A 312 43.27 6.96 -0.01
CA SER A 312 41.82 6.72 -0.03
C SER A 312 41.15 7.09 1.30
N HIS A 313 41.84 6.90 2.43
CA HIS A 313 41.36 7.33 3.74
C HIS A 313 41.22 8.85 3.81
N HIS A 314 42.26 9.61 3.42
CA HIS A 314 42.20 11.07 3.39
C HIS A 314 41.16 11.61 2.41
N TRP A 315 41.01 10.96 1.25
CA TRP A 315 39.95 11.32 0.30
C TRP A 315 38.55 11.14 0.93
N ARG A 316 38.34 10.03 1.63
CA ARG A 316 37.11 9.78 2.38
C ARG A 316 36.92 10.79 3.50
N GLU A 317 37.96 11.13 4.27
CA GLU A 317 37.88 12.14 5.34
C GLU A 317 37.48 13.51 4.80
N GLY A 318 38.08 13.94 3.69
CA GLY A 318 37.75 15.22 3.06
C GLY A 318 36.31 15.33 2.56
N ILE A 319 35.64 14.21 2.29
CA ILE A 319 34.25 14.16 1.80
C ILE A 319 33.25 13.84 2.92
N ALA A 320 33.57 12.86 3.76
CA ALA A 320 32.67 12.34 4.79
C ALA A 320 32.70 13.17 6.07
N GLY A 321 33.86 13.76 6.41
CA GLY A 321 34.21 14.01 7.81
C GLY A 321 34.35 12.67 8.56
N GLY A 322 35.33 12.54 9.45
CA GLY A 322 35.48 11.29 10.22
C GLY A 322 34.21 10.93 11.01
N PHE A 323 34.05 9.64 11.36
CA PHE A 323 33.23 9.26 12.52
C PHE A 323 33.95 9.74 13.78
N ALA A 324 33.88 11.03 14.02
CA ALA A 324 34.59 11.67 15.10
C ALA A 324 33.85 11.42 16.41
N ALA A 325 34.59 11.15 17.47
CA ALA A 325 34.06 11.02 18.83
C ALA A 325 33.19 12.26 19.22
N ALA A 326 33.56 13.43 18.70
CA ALA A 326 32.82 14.67 18.82
C ALA A 326 32.88 15.46 17.50
N ARG A 327 31.95 16.39 17.33
CA ARG A 327 31.88 17.34 16.20
C ARG A 327 31.81 18.77 16.71
N THR A 328 32.19 19.74 15.90
CA THR A 328 31.94 21.17 16.17
C THR A 328 30.44 21.43 16.27
N CYS A 329 30.03 22.22 17.25
CA CYS A 329 28.66 22.65 17.49
C CYS A 329 28.59 24.18 17.58
N LEU A 330 27.57 24.74 16.93
CA LEU A 330 27.24 26.15 16.96
C LEU A 330 25.94 26.32 17.74
N GLU A 331 25.99 27.02 18.86
CA GLU A 331 24.85 27.26 19.75
C GLU A 331 24.39 28.72 19.62
N LEU A 332 23.19 28.92 19.10
CA LEU A 332 22.60 30.25 18.93
C LEU A 332 21.81 30.63 20.19
N HIS A 333 22.22 31.69 20.87
CA HIS A 333 21.52 32.24 22.02
C HIS A 333 20.65 33.44 21.64
N THR A 334 19.51 33.58 22.33
CA THR A 334 18.63 34.74 22.17
C THR A 334 19.25 36.00 22.79
N PRO A 335 19.19 37.16 22.13
CA PRO A 335 19.76 38.41 22.64
C PRO A 335 19.07 38.90 23.94
N PRO A 336 19.80 39.61 24.82
CA PRO A 336 19.26 40.26 26.03
C PRO A 336 18.22 41.36 25.74
N ASP A 337 17.54 41.83 26.79
CA ASP A 337 16.54 42.89 26.70
C ASP A 337 17.16 44.23 26.25
N GLY A 338 16.79 44.67 25.04
CA GLY A 338 17.24 45.95 24.45
C GLY A 338 18.36 45.83 23.43
N GLU A 339 18.86 44.63 23.17
CA GLU A 339 19.89 44.34 22.17
C GLU A 339 19.32 43.59 20.95
N ASP A 340 19.88 43.87 19.77
CA ASP A 340 19.46 43.23 18.51
C ASP A 340 20.49 42.20 17.99
N LEU A 341 21.65 42.06 18.65
CA LEU A 341 22.74 41.17 18.22
C LEU A 341 22.65 39.80 18.91
N TRP A 342 22.66 38.74 18.10
CA TRP A 342 22.53 37.37 18.56
C TRP A 342 23.90 36.75 18.83
N GLU A 343 24.10 36.20 20.02
CA GLU A 343 25.32 35.50 20.38
C GLU A 343 25.33 34.08 19.79
N LEU A 344 26.35 33.75 19.00
CA LEU A 344 26.62 32.40 18.52
C LEU A 344 27.86 31.86 19.22
N ARG A 345 27.71 30.81 20.04
CA ARG A 345 28.79 30.17 20.77
C ARG A 345 29.32 28.95 20.03
N PHE A 346 30.63 28.73 20.14
CA PHE A 346 31.32 27.59 19.55
C PHE A 346 31.63 26.55 20.62
N GLY A 347 31.56 25.28 20.25
CA GLY A 347 31.90 24.18 21.14
C GLY A 347 32.03 22.85 20.44
N LEU A 348 32.30 21.81 21.22
CA LEU A 348 32.28 20.41 20.78
C LEU A 348 31.02 19.73 21.30
N GLN A 349 30.45 18.84 20.51
CA GLN A 349 29.29 18.02 20.85
C GLN A 349 29.59 16.56 20.54
N ALA A 350 29.24 15.63 21.43
CA ALA A 350 29.38 14.20 21.15
C ALA A 350 28.50 13.79 19.96
N GLU A 351 29.03 12.94 19.10
CA GLU A 351 28.24 12.40 17.98
C GLU A 351 27.24 11.32 18.45
N ALA A 352 27.62 10.51 19.45
CA ALA A 352 26.78 9.45 19.98
C ALA A 352 25.71 9.94 20.99
N ASP A 353 25.93 11.11 21.61
CA ASP A 353 24.99 11.74 22.53
C ASP A 353 25.03 13.27 22.37
N PRO A 354 24.10 13.85 21.58
CA PRO A 354 24.06 15.28 21.32
C PRO A 354 23.81 16.15 22.57
N SER A 355 23.38 15.56 23.69
CA SER A 355 23.19 16.30 24.94
C SER A 355 24.51 16.66 25.63
N LEU A 356 25.59 15.90 25.35
CA LEU A 356 26.91 16.14 25.93
C LEU A 356 27.68 17.15 25.06
N LYS A 357 28.09 18.27 25.67
CA LYS A 357 28.77 19.38 25.00
C LYS A 357 29.92 19.93 25.84
N LEU A 358 30.90 20.52 25.17
CA LEU A 358 32.02 21.23 25.78
C LEU A 358 32.21 22.60 25.13
N PRO A 359 32.43 23.68 25.91
CA PRO A 359 32.75 25.00 25.35
C PRO A 359 34.07 25.00 24.56
N ALA A 360 34.16 25.84 23.54
CA ALA A 360 35.39 26.02 22.75
C ALA A 360 36.63 26.34 23.62
N ALA A 361 36.47 27.15 24.67
CA ALA A 361 37.55 27.48 25.61
C ALA A 361 38.22 26.22 26.21
N ALA A 362 37.43 25.21 26.56
CA ALA A 362 37.95 23.95 27.11
C ALA A 362 38.68 23.12 26.05
N ALA A 363 38.21 23.15 24.80
CA ALA A 363 38.86 22.49 23.67
C ALA A 363 40.22 23.14 23.34
N TRP A 364 40.30 24.49 23.38
CA TRP A 364 41.55 25.22 23.17
C TRP A 364 42.55 25.03 24.31
N ALA A 365 42.09 25.03 25.56
CA ALA A 365 42.94 24.85 26.74
C ALA A 365 43.57 23.45 26.83
N ALA A 366 42.94 22.42 26.26
CA ALA A 366 43.47 21.05 26.23
C ALA A 366 44.63 20.87 25.24
N GLY A 367 44.73 21.70 24.20
CA GLY A 367 45.81 21.61 23.20
C GLY A 367 45.85 20.23 22.52
N ALA A 368 46.97 19.53 22.66
CA ALA A 368 47.20 18.18 22.12
C ALA A 368 46.81 17.04 23.08
N GLU A 369 46.35 17.36 24.29
CA GLU A 369 45.92 16.35 25.26
C GLU A 369 44.48 15.89 24.98
N PRO A 370 44.18 14.59 25.14
CA PRO A 370 42.84 14.06 24.95
C PRO A 370 41.87 14.60 26.00
N LEU A 371 40.67 14.98 25.57
CA LEU A 371 39.60 15.48 26.43
C LEU A 371 38.45 14.48 26.50
N GLN A 372 37.95 14.24 27.72
CA GLN A 372 36.86 13.34 28.00
C GLN A 372 35.51 14.09 27.98
N LEU A 373 34.59 13.71 27.10
CA LEU A 373 33.22 14.22 26.98
C LEU A 373 32.26 13.10 27.40
N GLY A 374 31.95 13.04 28.71
CA GLY A 374 31.24 11.90 29.31
C GLY A 374 32.08 10.62 29.27
N GLU A 375 31.57 9.55 28.65
CA GLU A 375 32.34 8.30 28.41
C GLU A 375 33.15 8.34 27.11
N ILE A 376 33.06 9.42 26.33
CA ILE A 376 33.64 9.54 25.00
C ILE A 376 34.97 10.30 25.09
N ARG A 377 36.05 9.71 24.56
CA ARG A 377 37.39 10.31 24.53
C ARG A 377 37.62 11.01 23.19
N VAL A 378 38.08 12.26 23.23
CA VAL A 378 38.39 13.10 22.06
C VAL A 378 39.89 13.40 22.08
N ASP A 379 40.68 12.83 21.18
CA ASP A 379 42.14 12.89 21.28
C ASP A 379 42.76 14.26 20.94
N GLN A 380 42.19 15.00 19.98
CA GLN A 380 42.68 16.32 19.57
C GLN A 380 41.52 17.32 19.46
N PRO A 381 40.98 17.80 20.59
CA PRO A 381 39.74 18.58 20.61
C PRO A 381 39.86 19.92 19.87
N GLY A 382 41.03 20.56 19.90
CA GLY A 382 41.28 21.81 19.17
C GLY A 382 41.23 21.63 17.66
N GLU A 383 41.85 20.57 17.12
CA GLU A 383 41.84 20.28 15.68
C GLU A 383 40.43 19.93 15.19
N VAL A 384 39.70 19.11 15.95
CA VAL A 384 38.30 18.75 15.64
C VAL A 384 37.42 20.00 15.58
N LEU A 385 37.60 20.91 16.54
CA LEU A 385 36.86 22.17 16.58
C LEU A 385 37.16 23.04 15.36
N LEU A 386 38.45 23.22 15.04
CA LEU A 386 38.94 24.07 13.95
C LEU A 386 38.55 23.52 12.57
N GLU A 387 38.64 22.20 12.38
CA GLU A 387 38.21 21.51 11.16
C GLU A 387 36.70 21.68 10.93
N GLY A 388 35.88 21.52 11.96
CA GLY A 388 34.44 21.75 11.86
C GLY A 388 34.08 23.22 11.65
N MET A 389 34.87 24.18 12.16
CA MET A 389 34.68 25.60 11.83
C MET A 389 35.05 25.91 10.38
N GLY A 390 36.10 25.27 9.84
CA GLY A 390 36.43 25.35 8.41
C GLY A 390 35.31 24.82 7.51
N ARG A 391 34.70 23.69 7.90
CA ARG A 391 33.48 23.19 7.23
C ARG A 391 32.32 24.18 7.35
N ALA A 392 32.13 24.76 8.54
CA ALA A 392 31.06 25.72 8.77
C ALA A 392 31.21 26.99 7.91
N LEU A 393 32.44 27.46 7.67
CA LEU A 393 32.74 28.62 6.82
C LEU A 393 32.27 28.41 5.38
N SER A 394 32.39 27.19 4.84
CA SER A 394 31.92 26.86 3.48
C SER A 394 30.41 26.97 3.30
N VAL A 395 29.65 26.85 4.38
CA VAL A 395 28.17 26.86 4.39
C VAL A 395 27.61 28.20 4.89
N PHE A 396 28.25 28.81 5.89
CA PHE A 396 27.82 30.03 6.54
C PHE A 396 29.01 31.02 6.64
N PRO A 397 29.27 31.81 5.58
CA PRO A 397 30.44 32.69 5.50
C PRO A 397 30.57 33.72 6.63
N ALA A 398 29.46 34.09 7.27
CA ALA A 398 29.46 35.05 8.38
C ALA A 398 30.35 34.62 9.57
N ILE A 399 30.66 33.33 9.70
CA ILE A 399 31.57 32.77 10.72
C ILE A 399 33.00 33.29 10.60
N GLU A 400 33.42 33.78 9.43
CA GLU A 400 34.76 34.34 9.21
C GLU A 400 35.15 35.38 10.26
N ARG A 401 34.21 36.27 10.63
CA ARG A 401 34.42 37.29 11.67
C ARG A 401 34.66 36.70 13.07
N GLY A 402 34.09 35.53 13.34
CA GLY A 402 34.27 34.80 14.59
C GLY A 402 35.60 34.06 14.69
N LEU A 403 36.34 33.94 13.58
CA LEU A 403 37.60 33.20 13.45
C LEU A 403 38.85 34.10 13.49
N GLU A 404 38.70 35.41 13.65
CA GLU A 404 39.82 36.36 13.67
C GLU A 404 40.70 36.23 14.93
N SER A 405 40.19 35.61 16.00
CA SER A 405 40.93 35.33 17.23
C SER A 405 41.72 34.03 17.13
N ALA A 406 42.88 33.97 17.80
CA ALA A 406 43.69 32.74 17.91
C ALA A 406 42.96 31.59 18.64
N THR A 407 42.01 31.92 19.52
CA THR A 407 41.14 30.96 20.22
C THR A 407 39.69 31.42 20.09
N PRO A 408 39.01 31.09 18.99
CA PRO A 408 37.64 31.57 18.73
C PRO A 408 36.64 30.84 19.64
N GLU A 409 35.84 31.60 20.38
CA GLU A 409 34.86 31.05 21.34
C GLU A 409 33.42 31.43 21.01
N THR A 410 33.20 32.67 20.57
CA THR A 410 31.87 33.23 20.32
C THR A 410 31.93 34.27 19.21
N MET A 411 30.79 34.56 18.58
CA MET A 411 30.63 35.72 17.69
C MET A 411 29.23 36.35 17.83
N GLN A 412 29.09 37.58 17.36
CA GLN A 412 27.80 38.27 17.28
C GLN A 412 27.23 38.22 15.86
N LEU A 413 25.94 37.92 15.74
CA LEU A 413 25.20 37.89 14.48
C LEU A 413 24.16 39.01 14.45
N THR A 414 24.03 39.65 13.30
CA THR A 414 22.88 40.54 13.05
C THR A 414 21.58 39.73 12.94
N PRO A 415 20.39 40.34 13.15
CA PRO A 415 19.12 39.65 12.99
C PRO A 415 18.93 38.96 11.62
N ALA A 416 19.48 39.57 10.56
CA ALA A 416 19.44 38.99 9.21
C ALA A 416 20.31 37.74 9.10
N GLU A 417 21.50 37.75 9.69
CA GLU A 417 22.42 36.60 9.70
C GLU A 417 21.88 35.46 10.59
N ALA A 418 21.33 35.78 11.76
CA ALA A 418 20.65 34.82 12.62
C ALA A 418 19.45 34.16 11.89
N PHE A 419 18.70 34.93 11.10
CA PHE A 419 17.63 34.39 10.27
C PHE A 419 18.14 33.45 9.18
N VAL A 420 19.23 33.80 8.49
CA VAL A 420 19.87 32.93 7.49
C VAL A 420 20.34 31.63 8.13
N LEU A 421 20.92 31.71 9.34
CA LEU A 421 21.35 30.56 10.13
C LEU A 421 20.16 29.65 10.46
N VAL A 422 19.10 30.18 11.08
CA VAL A 422 17.90 29.43 11.49
C VAL A 422 17.23 28.76 10.29
N ARG A 423 17.07 29.49 9.17
CA ARG A 423 16.26 29.01 8.04
C ARG A 423 17.02 28.08 7.11
N THR A 424 18.23 28.47 6.71
CA THR A 424 18.93 27.84 5.59
C THR A 424 20.20 27.14 6.05
N ALA A 425 21.06 27.86 6.77
CA ALA A 425 22.41 27.36 7.06
C ALA A 425 22.38 26.23 8.09
N ALA A 426 21.48 26.23 9.09
CA ALA A 426 21.43 25.19 10.13
C ALA A 426 21.30 23.77 9.56
N ARG A 427 20.46 23.58 8.53
CA ARG A 427 20.31 22.28 7.86
C ARG A 427 21.58 21.91 7.08
N GLN A 428 22.12 22.84 6.31
CA GLN A 428 23.31 22.62 5.50
C GLN A 428 24.56 22.38 6.36
N LEU A 429 24.66 23.05 7.51
CA LEU A 429 25.71 22.87 8.52
C LEU A 429 25.63 21.48 9.14
N ARG A 430 24.42 21.02 9.51
CA ARG A 430 24.20 19.65 9.99
C ARG A 430 24.56 18.60 8.93
N ASP A 431 24.21 18.84 7.67
CA ASP A 431 24.61 18.01 6.53
C ASP A 431 26.13 18.01 6.30
N ALA A 432 26.81 19.12 6.62
CA ALA A 432 28.27 19.24 6.59
C ALA A 432 28.96 18.72 7.86
N GLY A 433 28.23 18.05 8.77
CA GLY A 433 28.79 17.45 9.98
C GLY A 433 28.97 18.41 11.16
N VAL A 434 28.46 19.64 11.08
CA VAL A 434 28.50 20.64 12.16
C VAL A 434 27.18 20.62 12.93
N GLY A 435 27.24 20.42 14.25
CA GLY A 435 26.08 20.54 15.13
C GLY A 435 25.54 21.96 15.14
N VAL A 436 24.21 22.12 15.10
CA VAL A 436 23.57 23.42 15.25
C VAL A 436 22.43 23.31 16.23
N GLU A 437 22.52 24.10 17.29
CA GLU A 437 21.50 24.22 18.31
C GLU A 437 20.82 25.59 18.21
N LEU A 438 19.49 25.55 18.11
CA LEU A 438 18.64 26.72 18.01
C LEU A 438 17.81 26.86 19.28
N PRO A 439 17.44 28.10 19.66
CA PRO A 439 16.54 28.32 20.79
C PRO A 439 15.23 27.52 20.65
N PRO A 440 14.62 27.07 21.76
CA PRO A 440 13.38 26.29 21.74
C PRO A 440 12.23 26.93 20.93
N SER A 441 12.13 28.26 20.90
CA SER A 441 11.10 28.96 20.14
C SER A 441 11.31 28.89 18.61
N LEU A 442 12.51 28.56 18.15
CA LEU A 442 12.91 28.53 16.74
C LEU A 442 13.22 27.11 16.23
N SER A 443 13.24 26.09 17.12
CA SER A 443 13.58 24.70 16.79
C SER A 443 12.38 23.83 16.38
N GLY A 444 11.13 24.31 16.56
CA GLY A 444 9.90 23.50 16.54
C GLY A 444 9.21 23.18 15.20
N GLY A 445 9.86 23.29 14.04
CA GLY A 445 9.27 22.86 12.76
C GLY A 445 7.95 23.59 12.38
N LEU A 446 6.81 22.88 12.36
CA LEU A 446 5.49 23.48 12.13
C LEU A 446 5.03 24.33 13.32
N ALA A 447 5.35 23.94 14.56
CA ALA A 447 4.92 24.63 15.78
C ALA A 447 5.55 26.02 15.98
N SER A 448 6.66 26.31 15.29
CA SER A 448 7.27 27.65 15.25
C SER A 448 6.69 28.57 14.17
N ARG A 449 5.70 28.10 13.38
CA ARG A 449 5.02 28.89 12.34
C ARG A 449 3.75 29.55 12.88
N LEU A 450 3.24 30.52 12.12
CA LEU A 450 1.92 31.10 12.32
C LEU A 450 0.82 30.07 12.01
N GLY A 451 0.01 29.80 13.01
CA GLY A 451 -1.12 28.89 12.97
C GLY A 451 -2.29 29.40 13.81
N LEU A 452 -3.25 28.52 14.07
CA LEU A 452 -4.51 28.83 14.74
C LEU A 452 -4.59 28.13 16.08
N SER A 453 -5.12 28.85 17.07
CA SER A 453 -5.67 28.30 18.30
C SER A 453 -7.18 28.43 18.22
N ILE A 454 -7.87 27.30 18.09
CA ILE A 454 -9.32 27.23 17.88
C ILE A 454 -9.99 26.85 19.19
N LYS A 455 -11.10 27.54 19.51
CA LYS A 455 -12.07 27.14 20.51
C LYS A 455 -13.40 26.91 19.82
N ALA A 456 -13.99 25.73 19.95
CA ALA A 456 -15.23 25.39 19.26
C ALA A 456 -16.22 24.70 20.17
N GLU A 457 -17.52 24.92 19.94
CA GLU A 457 -18.63 24.37 20.71
C GLU A 457 -19.83 24.08 19.80
N LEU A 458 -20.68 23.13 20.22
CA LEU A 458 -21.93 22.82 19.52
C LEU A 458 -23.03 23.85 19.89
N PRO A 459 -23.75 24.42 18.90
CA PRO A 459 -24.88 25.31 19.16
C PRO A 459 -25.96 24.66 20.03
N GLU A 460 -26.63 25.42 20.91
CA GLU A 460 -27.62 24.88 21.87
C GLU A 460 -28.71 24.00 21.24
N ARG A 461 -29.08 24.27 19.98
CA ARG A 461 -30.10 23.54 19.22
C ARG A 461 -29.58 22.34 18.43
N SER A 462 -28.26 22.18 18.34
CA SER A 462 -27.63 21.07 17.64
C SER A 462 -27.67 19.80 18.49
N SER A 463 -27.89 18.66 17.83
CA SER A 463 -27.82 17.33 18.44
C SER A 463 -26.42 16.72 18.43
N GLY A 464 -25.44 17.33 17.74
CA GLY A 464 -24.07 16.81 17.68
C GLY A 464 -23.88 15.60 16.76
N PHE A 465 -24.83 15.35 15.85
CA PHE A 465 -24.83 14.13 15.04
C PHE A 465 -24.68 14.37 13.55
N THR A 466 -24.74 15.63 13.09
CA THR A 466 -24.66 15.97 11.66
C THR A 466 -23.29 16.53 11.31
N LEU A 467 -22.47 15.79 10.58
CA LEU A 467 -21.08 16.20 10.25
C LEU A 467 -20.95 17.55 9.53
N GLY A 468 -21.97 17.96 8.76
CA GLY A 468 -22.03 19.27 8.10
C GLY A 468 -22.58 20.42 8.96
N GLU A 469 -22.84 20.19 10.25
CA GLU A 469 -23.36 21.25 11.12
C GLU A 469 -22.28 22.27 11.48
N CYS A 470 -22.65 23.55 11.45
CA CYS A 470 -21.76 24.63 11.83
C CYS A 470 -21.62 24.70 13.36
N LEU A 471 -20.38 24.85 13.81
CA LEU A 471 -20.02 25.03 15.21
C LEU A 471 -19.97 26.51 15.57
N ASP A 472 -20.30 26.81 16.82
CA ASP A 472 -20.00 28.11 17.41
C ASP A 472 -18.52 28.11 17.79
N TRP A 473 -17.72 28.97 17.16
CA TRP A 473 -16.27 28.90 17.32
C TRP A 473 -15.60 30.27 17.31
N GLU A 474 -14.48 30.34 18.02
CA GLU A 474 -13.58 31.46 18.11
C GLU A 474 -12.16 30.99 17.80
N TRP A 475 -11.33 31.89 17.30
CA TRP A 475 -9.95 31.56 16.97
C TRP A 475 -9.02 32.73 17.25
N ASP A 476 -7.80 32.38 17.66
CA ASP A 476 -6.67 33.28 17.81
C ASP A 476 -5.53 32.84 16.90
N LEU A 477 -4.75 33.80 16.40
CA LEU A 477 -3.49 33.47 15.75
C LEU A 477 -2.46 33.06 16.80
N MET A 478 -1.66 32.05 16.51
CA MET A 478 -0.65 31.53 17.43
C MET A 478 0.67 31.28 16.71
N ILE A 479 1.80 31.68 17.30
CA ILE A 479 3.15 31.28 16.86
C ILE A 479 3.96 30.85 18.08
N GLY A 480 4.59 29.67 18.03
CA GLY A 480 5.53 29.23 19.07
C GLY A 480 4.91 29.20 20.47
N GLY A 481 3.63 28.85 20.57
CA GLY A 481 2.88 28.81 21.83
C GLY A 481 2.30 30.16 22.30
N VAL A 482 2.53 31.25 21.59
CA VAL A 482 2.08 32.60 21.97
C VAL A 482 0.92 33.06 21.07
N THR A 483 -0.18 33.52 21.67
CA THR A 483 -1.32 34.09 20.93
C THR A 483 -1.07 35.55 20.53
N LEU A 484 -1.51 35.89 19.31
CA LEU A 484 -1.32 37.17 18.64
C LEU A 484 -2.66 37.71 18.14
N THR A 485 -2.93 38.98 18.41
CA THR A 485 -4.03 39.70 17.75
C THR A 485 -3.63 40.16 16.36
N LEU A 486 -4.60 40.43 15.48
CA LEU A 486 -4.34 40.94 14.13
C LEU A 486 -3.55 42.27 14.16
N ARG A 487 -3.88 43.17 15.09
CA ARG A 487 -3.16 44.45 15.28
C ARG A 487 -1.71 44.23 15.72
N GLU A 488 -1.46 43.22 16.56
CA GLU A 488 -0.10 42.86 16.95
C GLU A 488 0.68 42.28 15.76
N LEU A 489 0.05 41.42 14.95
CA LEU A 489 0.68 40.89 13.74
C LEU A 489 1.04 42.01 12.74
N GLU A 490 0.14 42.97 12.49
CA GLU A 490 0.40 44.15 11.65
C GLU A 490 1.54 45.02 12.19
N ARG A 491 1.59 45.22 13.51
CA ARG A 491 2.70 45.96 14.14
C ARG A 491 4.04 45.22 14.01
N LEU A 492 4.01 43.89 14.12
CA LEU A 492 5.20 43.05 14.02
C LEU A 492 5.68 42.95 12.56
N SER A 493 4.77 42.92 11.57
CA SER A 493 5.11 42.90 10.14
C SER A 493 5.70 44.23 9.65
N GLY A 494 5.35 45.35 10.29
CA GLY A 494 5.94 46.67 10.02
C GLY A 494 7.43 46.78 10.42
N LYS A 495 7.93 45.89 11.29
CA LYS A 495 9.36 45.81 11.60
C LYS A 495 10.05 45.07 10.45
N ARG A 496 10.97 45.73 9.73
CA ARG A 496 11.71 45.16 8.58
C ARG A 496 12.67 44.00 8.94
N SER A 497 12.56 43.41 10.13
CA SER A 497 13.37 42.27 10.58
C SER A 497 12.55 40.97 10.49
N PRO A 498 13.09 39.88 9.91
CA PRO A 498 12.40 38.61 9.79
C PRO A 498 12.28 37.83 11.11
N LEU A 499 13.12 38.15 12.10
CA LEU A 499 13.01 37.66 13.48
C LEU A 499 12.54 38.80 14.37
N VAL A 500 11.43 38.59 15.08
CA VAL A 500 10.82 39.63 15.94
C VAL A 500 10.50 39.05 17.30
N ARG A 501 10.77 39.82 18.35
CA ARG A 501 10.43 39.46 19.72
C ARG A 501 9.01 39.87 20.09
N HIS A 502 8.25 38.95 20.68
CA HIS A 502 6.92 39.20 21.23
C HIS A 502 6.66 38.36 22.48
N LYS A 503 6.17 38.99 23.56
CA LYS A 503 5.85 38.36 24.87
C LYS A 503 6.94 37.41 25.39
N GLY A 504 8.22 37.81 25.25
CA GLY A 504 9.36 37.04 25.75
C GLY A 504 9.85 35.92 24.82
N ALA A 505 9.18 35.63 23.72
CA ALA A 505 9.60 34.65 22.71
C ALA A 505 10.08 35.33 21.41
N TRP A 506 11.04 34.69 20.74
CA TRP A 506 11.48 35.09 19.39
C TRP A 506 10.69 34.33 18.34
N ILE A 507 10.11 35.09 17.41
CA ILE A 507 9.16 34.62 16.41
C ILE A 507 9.74 34.85 15.01
N GLU A 508 9.65 33.83 14.16
CA GLU A 508 9.96 33.94 12.72
C GLU A 508 8.70 34.39 11.96
N LEU A 509 8.77 35.55 11.30
CA LEU A 509 7.68 36.04 10.46
C LEU A 509 7.94 35.74 8.99
N ARG A 510 7.15 34.82 8.43
CA ARG A 510 7.26 34.42 7.03
C ARG A 510 6.27 35.20 6.15
N PRO A 511 6.70 35.74 5.00
CA PRO A 511 5.81 36.48 4.10
C PRO A 511 4.59 35.67 3.60
N ASN A 512 4.77 34.37 3.37
CA ASN A 512 3.66 33.49 2.93
C ASN A 512 2.68 33.19 4.07
N ASP A 513 3.16 33.06 5.30
CA ASP A 513 2.31 32.78 6.45
C ASP A 513 1.46 34.03 6.79
N LEU A 514 2.03 35.23 6.65
CA LEU A 514 1.31 36.50 6.71
C LEU A 514 0.18 36.57 5.67
N LYS A 515 0.46 36.27 4.39
CA LYS A 515 -0.56 36.25 3.32
C LYS A 515 -1.68 35.24 3.60
N ASN A 516 -1.34 34.07 4.11
CA ASN A 516 -2.33 33.05 4.46
C ASN A 516 -3.20 33.51 5.64
N ALA A 517 -2.59 34.13 6.65
CA ALA A 517 -3.32 34.71 7.78
C ALA A 517 -4.25 35.85 7.35
N GLU A 518 -3.78 36.79 6.52
CA GLU A 518 -4.62 37.86 5.95
C GLU A 518 -5.82 37.29 5.17
N ARG A 519 -5.59 36.27 4.34
CA ARG A 519 -6.65 35.61 3.59
C ARG A 519 -7.65 34.88 4.50
N PHE A 520 -7.16 34.23 5.54
CA PHE A 520 -7.99 33.56 6.54
C PHE A 520 -8.89 34.56 7.29
N CYS A 521 -8.28 35.65 7.79
CA CYS A 521 -8.98 36.74 8.48
C CYS A 521 -10.04 37.41 7.57
N GLY A 522 -9.74 37.58 6.28
CA GLY A 522 -10.66 38.18 5.32
C GLY A 522 -11.83 37.27 4.91
N ALA A 523 -11.65 35.95 4.95
CA ALA A 523 -12.63 34.98 4.46
C ALA A 523 -13.75 34.64 5.46
N LYS A 524 -13.53 34.83 6.77
CA LYS A 524 -14.44 34.42 7.86
C LYS A 524 -15.01 33.00 7.64
N PRO A 525 -14.17 31.96 7.70
CA PRO A 525 -14.62 30.60 7.43
C PRO A 525 -15.69 30.12 8.42
N GLU A 526 -16.52 29.18 7.97
CA GLU A 526 -17.35 28.36 8.86
C GLU A 526 -16.53 27.15 9.32
N LEU A 527 -16.76 26.67 10.55
CA LEU A 527 -16.16 25.45 11.08
C LEU A 527 -17.26 24.41 11.26
N SER A 528 -17.13 23.26 10.59
CA SER A 528 -18.10 22.17 10.69
C SER A 528 -17.71 21.14 11.76
N LEU A 529 -18.67 20.30 12.19
CA LEU A 529 -18.37 19.15 13.05
C LEU A 529 -17.37 18.17 12.39
N ASP A 530 -17.44 17.97 11.07
CA ASP A 530 -16.45 17.19 10.31
C ASP A 530 -15.04 17.79 10.45
N ASP A 531 -14.92 19.11 10.33
CA ASP A 531 -13.62 19.78 10.49
C ASP A 531 -13.11 19.60 11.93
N ALA A 532 -13.97 19.70 12.95
CA ALA A 532 -13.58 19.47 14.34
C ALA A 532 -13.09 18.02 14.60
N LEU A 533 -13.76 17.01 14.05
CA LEU A 533 -13.32 15.61 14.15
C LEU A 533 -11.97 15.39 13.47
N ARG A 534 -11.75 15.98 12.29
CA ARG A 534 -10.45 15.92 11.61
C ARG A 534 -9.35 16.59 12.41
N LEU A 535 -9.61 17.81 12.88
CA LEU A 535 -8.64 18.64 13.62
C LEU A 535 -8.23 18.02 14.96
N THR A 536 -9.07 17.14 15.54
CA THR A 536 -8.79 16.45 16.80
C THR A 536 -8.22 15.04 16.63
N GLY A 537 -8.33 14.44 15.44
CA GLY A 537 -7.84 13.09 15.16
C GLY A 537 -6.37 12.98 14.75
N THR A 538 -5.76 14.05 14.22
CA THR A 538 -4.37 14.01 13.70
C THR A 538 -3.60 15.30 14.00
N GLU A 539 -2.37 15.19 14.56
CA GLU A 539 -1.51 16.35 14.78
C GLU A 539 -1.02 16.97 13.45
N GLY A 540 -1.12 18.31 13.34
CA GLY A 540 -0.56 19.07 12.20
C GLY A 540 -1.51 19.31 11.02
N GLU A 541 -2.81 19.12 11.21
CA GLU A 541 -3.84 19.41 10.21
C GLU A 541 -3.94 20.90 9.85
N LEU A 542 -4.31 21.19 8.59
CA LEU A 542 -4.42 22.54 8.05
C LEU A 542 -5.89 22.95 7.90
N LEU A 543 -6.26 24.13 8.42
CA LEU A 543 -7.54 24.78 8.12
C LEU A 543 -7.28 25.96 7.17
N MET A 544 -7.81 25.90 5.94
CA MET A 544 -7.58 26.94 4.92
C MET A 544 -6.09 27.34 4.73
N ARG A 545 -5.19 26.34 4.75
CA ARG A 545 -3.72 26.51 4.63
C ARG A 545 -3.04 27.13 5.86
N MET A 546 -3.77 27.33 6.96
CA MET A 546 -3.22 27.68 8.26
C MET A 546 -3.07 26.41 9.11
N PRO A 547 -1.89 26.14 9.69
CA PRO A 547 -1.73 25.07 10.68
C PRO A 547 -2.64 25.31 11.89
N VAL A 548 -3.28 24.26 12.40
CA VAL A 548 -3.98 24.33 13.69
C VAL A 548 -3.04 23.80 14.77
N HIS A 549 -2.57 24.69 15.64
CA HIS A 549 -1.65 24.35 16.73
C HIS A 549 -2.39 23.86 17.97
N ARG A 550 -3.61 24.38 18.18
CA ARG A 550 -4.42 24.07 19.35
C ARG A 550 -5.90 24.04 18.95
N PHE A 551 -6.60 23.03 19.44
CA PHE A 551 -8.04 22.88 19.31
C PHE A 551 -8.63 22.55 20.68
N ASP A 552 -9.36 23.50 21.27
CA ASP A 552 -10.09 23.30 22.51
C ASP A 552 -11.58 23.12 22.19
N ALA A 553 -12.11 21.91 22.43
CA ALA A 553 -13.55 21.65 22.33
C ALA A 553 -14.25 21.99 23.64
N GLY A 554 -15.38 22.68 23.57
CA GLY A 554 -16.25 22.87 24.72
C GLY A 554 -16.97 21.58 25.14
N PRO A 555 -17.61 21.51 26.32
CA PRO A 555 -18.10 20.26 26.91
C PRO A 555 -19.05 19.45 26.03
N ARG A 556 -19.92 20.09 25.24
CA ARG A 556 -20.89 19.35 24.41
C ARG A 556 -20.19 18.77 23.20
N LEU A 557 -19.38 19.57 22.50
CA LEU A 557 -18.57 19.10 21.38
C LEU A 557 -17.59 18.00 21.82
N GLN A 558 -16.94 18.17 22.96
CA GLN A 558 -16.03 17.17 23.54
C GLN A 558 -16.74 15.83 23.76
N SER A 559 -17.97 15.83 24.27
CA SER A 559 -18.75 14.59 24.46
C SER A 559 -19.05 13.87 23.14
N VAL A 560 -19.29 14.62 22.07
CA VAL A 560 -19.53 14.08 20.72
C VAL A 560 -18.23 13.57 20.10
N LEU A 561 -17.14 14.33 20.19
CA LEU A 561 -15.82 13.91 19.73
C LEU A 561 -15.35 12.64 20.45
N GLU A 562 -15.58 12.54 21.75
CA GLU A 562 -15.30 11.32 22.53
C GLU A 562 -16.17 10.15 22.08
N GLN A 563 -17.46 10.35 21.82
CA GLN A 563 -18.34 9.31 21.27
C GLN A 563 -17.90 8.83 19.88
N TYR A 564 -17.33 9.70 19.06
CA TYR A 564 -16.77 9.34 17.75
C TYR A 564 -15.40 8.66 17.88
N HIS A 565 -14.49 9.20 18.70
CA HIS A 565 -13.12 8.70 18.87
C HIS A 565 -13.03 7.40 19.70
N GLN A 566 -13.99 7.13 20.59
CA GLN A 566 -14.03 5.90 21.41
C GLN A 566 -14.60 4.67 20.67
N GLN A 567 -14.93 4.76 19.38
CA GLN A 567 -15.63 3.67 18.69
C GLN A 567 -14.76 2.44 18.42
N LYS A 568 -14.98 1.43 19.27
CA LYS A 568 -15.06 0.02 18.86
C LYS A 568 -15.92 -0.09 17.60
N ALA A 569 -15.59 -1.03 16.72
CA ALA A 569 -16.46 -1.40 15.60
C ALA A 569 -17.91 -1.58 16.10
N PRO A 570 -18.92 -1.04 15.38
CA PRO A 570 -20.32 -1.11 15.83
C PRO A 570 -20.70 -2.57 16.10
N ASP A 571 -21.44 -2.79 17.19
CA ASP A 571 -21.81 -4.13 17.62
C ASP A 571 -22.63 -4.83 16.52
N PRO A 572 -22.32 -6.09 16.18
CA PRO A 572 -23.11 -6.85 15.23
C PRO A 572 -24.55 -7.00 15.75
N LEU A 573 -25.53 -6.75 14.88
CA LEU A 573 -26.94 -6.98 15.20
C LEU A 573 -27.38 -8.32 14.59
N PRO A 574 -28.05 -9.19 15.37
CA PRO A 574 -28.58 -10.45 14.85
C PRO A 574 -29.73 -10.20 13.87
N ALA A 575 -30.16 -11.24 13.17
CA ALA A 575 -31.36 -11.17 12.33
C ALA A 575 -32.58 -10.70 13.15
N PRO A 576 -33.35 -9.70 12.69
CA PRO A 576 -34.46 -9.14 13.44
C PRO A 576 -35.69 -10.06 13.41
N GLU A 577 -36.63 -9.83 14.33
CA GLU A 577 -37.94 -10.50 14.32
C GLU A 577 -38.68 -10.27 13.01
N GLY A 578 -39.31 -11.31 12.46
CA GLY A 578 -39.98 -11.30 11.15
C GLY A 578 -39.04 -11.53 9.94
N PHE A 579 -37.72 -11.63 10.15
CA PHE A 579 -36.77 -11.98 9.10
C PHE A 579 -36.69 -13.51 8.91
N SER A 580 -36.99 -13.98 7.69
CA SER A 580 -37.00 -15.39 7.30
C SER A 580 -35.66 -15.80 6.66
N GLY A 581 -34.64 -15.99 7.50
CA GLY A 581 -33.31 -16.46 7.08
C GLY A 581 -32.26 -16.32 8.20
N GLN A 582 -31.03 -16.74 7.94
CA GLN A 582 -29.90 -16.53 8.85
C GLN A 582 -28.90 -15.54 8.24
N LEU A 583 -28.55 -14.51 9.01
CA LEU A 583 -27.48 -13.60 8.63
C LEU A 583 -26.13 -14.21 8.98
N ARG A 584 -25.17 -14.09 8.06
CA ARG A 584 -23.77 -14.44 8.32
C ARG A 584 -23.13 -13.40 9.26
N PRO A 585 -22.05 -13.71 9.99
CA PRO A 585 -21.44 -12.77 10.94
C PRO A 585 -21.04 -11.42 10.34
N TYR A 586 -20.62 -11.39 9.08
CA TYR A 586 -20.35 -10.11 8.42
C TYR A 586 -21.65 -9.36 8.09
N GLN A 587 -22.73 -10.06 7.71
CA GLN A 587 -24.02 -9.42 7.44
C GLN A 587 -24.61 -8.81 8.71
N GLU A 588 -24.44 -9.46 9.86
CA GLU A 588 -24.82 -8.92 11.18
C GLU A 588 -24.04 -7.63 11.52
N ARG A 589 -22.73 -7.60 11.24
CA ARG A 589 -21.92 -6.37 11.35
C ARG A 589 -22.39 -5.28 10.40
N GLY A 590 -22.78 -5.65 9.18
CA GLY A 590 -23.31 -4.70 8.21
C GLY A 590 -24.67 -4.12 8.62
N LEU A 591 -25.55 -4.97 9.19
CA LEU A 591 -26.81 -4.54 9.80
C LEU A 591 -26.57 -3.59 10.97
N GLY A 592 -25.67 -3.95 11.89
CA GLY A 592 -25.26 -3.09 13.02
C GLY A 592 -24.71 -1.75 12.56
N TRP A 593 -23.89 -1.74 11.50
CA TRP A 593 -23.35 -0.52 10.91
C TRP A 593 -24.42 0.36 10.24
N LEU A 594 -25.40 -0.23 9.52
CA LEU A 594 -26.52 0.51 8.96
C LEU A 594 -27.41 1.13 10.05
N ALA A 595 -27.73 0.37 11.09
CA ALA A 595 -28.48 0.85 12.25
C ALA A 595 -27.73 1.95 12.99
N PHE A 596 -26.41 1.82 13.13
CA PHE A 596 -25.55 2.85 13.68
C PHE A 596 -25.67 4.15 12.85
N LEU A 597 -25.38 4.14 11.54
CA LEU A 597 -25.46 5.36 10.73
C LEU A 597 -26.87 5.98 10.71
N HIS A 598 -27.92 5.16 10.73
CA HIS A 598 -29.29 5.65 10.84
C HIS A 598 -29.53 6.46 12.12
N ARG A 599 -29.06 5.97 13.28
CA ARG A 599 -29.19 6.67 14.57
C ARG A 599 -28.50 8.03 14.60
N PHE A 600 -27.48 8.23 13.75
CA PHE A 600 -26.72 9.47 13.63
C PHE A 600 -27.18 10.35 12.45
N ASP A 601 -28.32 10.04 11.81
CA ASP A 601 -28.83 10.75 10.63
C ASP A 601 -27.82 10.81 9.46
N GLN A 602 -26.92 9.82 9.38
CA GLN A 602 -25.89 9.72 8.35
C GLN A 602 -26.30 8.76 7.23
N GLY A 603 -25.97 9.13 6.00
CA GLY A 603 -26.10 8.27 4.82
C GLY A 603 -25.03 7.19 4.78
N ALA A 604 -25.40 6.01 4.26
CA ALA A 604 -24.56 4.83 4.22
C ALA A 604 -24.32 4.33 2.79
N CYS A 605 -23.08 4.02 2.46
CA CYS A 605 -22.69 3.31 1.23
C CYS A 605 -22.29 1.87 1.58
N LEU A 606 -23.17 0.91 1.29
CA LEU A 606 -22.84 -0.50 1.41
C LEU A 606 -22.23 -0.99 0.09
N ALA A 607 -20.91 -1.08 0.08
CA ALA A 607 -20.06 -1.31 -1.07
C ALA A 607 -19.45 -2.72 -1.10
N ASP A 608 -20.11 -3.69 -0.47
CA ASP A 608 -19.68 -5.09 -0.48
C ASP A 608 -19.60 -5.66 -1.91
N ASP A 609 -18.64 -6.54 -2.15
CA ASP A 609 -18.54 -7.30 -3.39
C ASP A 609 -19.87 -7.98 -3.76
N MET A 610 -20.09 -8.06 -5.07
CA MET A 610 -21.33 -8.55 -5.64
C MET A 610 -21.61 -10.00 -5.24
N GLY A 611 -22.65 -10.26 -4.47
CA GLY A 611 -22.98 -11.62 -4.03
C GLY A 611 -22.75 -11.88 -2.55
N LEU A 612 -22.19 -10.92 -1.80
CA LEU A 612 -22.14 -10.92 -0.33
C LEU A 612 -23.51 -10.66 0.34
N GLY A 613 -24.58 -10.44 -0.44
CA GLY A 613 -25.93 -10.26 0.08
C GLY A 613 -26.22 -8.85 0.60
N LYS A 614 -25.90 -7.81 -0.18
CA LYS A 614 -26.32 -6.42 0.10
C LYS A 614 -27.83 -6.27 0.21
N THR A 615 -28.56 -6.94 -0.68
CA THR A 615 -30.03 -7.00 -0.71
C THR A 615 -30.60 -7.51 0.61
N ILE A 616 -30.09 -8.64 1.08
CA ILE A 616 -30.47 -9.25 2.36
C ILE A 616 -30.16 -8.31 3.54
N GLN A 617 -28.99 -7.67 3.56
CA GLN A 617 -28.62 -6.73 4.62
C GLN A 617 -29.55 -5.52 4.68
N LEU A 618 -29.95 -4.96 3.52
CA LEU A 618 -30.92 -3.87 3.48
C LEU A 618 -32.31 -4.34 3.96
N LEU A 619 -32.78 -5.49 3.50
CA LEU A 619 -34.08 -6.02 3.91
C LEU A 619 -34.12 -6.30 5.42
N ALA A 620 -33.05 -6.87 5.96
CA ALA A 620 -32.89 -7.03 7.41
C ALA A 620 -32.89 -5.67 8.14
N PHE A 621 -32.24 -4.65 7.58
CA PHE A 621 -32.30 -3.30 8.16
C PHE A 621 -33.73 -2.73 8.18
N LEU A 622 -34.47 -2.84 7.08
CA LEU A 622 -35.87 -2.38 7.03
C LEU A 622 -36.78 -3.16 7.98
N GLN A 623 -36.61 -4.48 8.07
CA GLN A 623 -37.34 -5.33 9.00
C GLN A 623 -37.00 -4.98 10.46
N HIS A 624 -35.73 -4.69 10.76
CA HIS A 624 -35.31 -4.22 12.08
C HIS A 624 -36.02 -2.91 12.46
N LEU A 625 -36.05 -1.92 11.56
CA LEU A 625 -36.81 -0.68 11.81
C LEU A 625 -38.31 -0.93 12.01
N LYS A 626 -38.89 -1.91 11.30
CA LYS A 626 -40.30 -2.27 11.46
C LYS A 626 -40.56 -2.93 12.81
N ALA A 627 -39.71 -3.88 13.22
CA ALA A 627 -39.79 -4.57 14.50
C ALA A 627 -39.66 -3.58 15.68
N GLU A 628 -38.75 -2.61 15.58
CA GLU A 628 -38.58 -1.55 16.59
C GLU A 628 -39.63 -0.42 16.50
N GLN A 629 -40.63 -0.55 15.60
CA GLN A 629 -41.67 0.46 15.35
C GLN A 629 -41.14 1.84 14.93
N GLU A 630 -39.94 1.87 14.34
CA GLU A 630 -39.28 3.06 13.80
C GLU A 630 -39.66 3.30 12.33
N LEU A 631 -40.07 2.27 11.59
CA LEU A 631 -40.55 2.38 10.21
C LEU A 631 -42.01 2.90 10.16
N LYS A 632 -42.18 4.21 9.93
CA LYS A 632 -43.46 4.93 9.97
C LYS A 632 -43.91 5.48 8.61
N ARG A 633 -43.00 5.59 7.65
CA ARG A 633 -43.24 6.14 6.30
C ARG A 633 -42.62 5.21 5.25
N PRO A 634 -43.13 5.21 4.01
CA PRO A 634 -42.61 4.32 2.97
C PRO A 634 -41.16 4.64 2.62
N VAL A 635 -40.42 3.61 2.19
CA VAL A 635 -39.05 3.68 1.68
C VAL A 635 -39.06 3.54 0.17
N LEU A 636 -38.36 4.41 -0.54
CA LEU A 636 -38.19 4.31 -1.99
C LEU A 636 -36.89 3.59 -2.31
N LEU A 637 -36.96 2.50 -3.06
CA LEU A 637 -35.80 1.81 -3.62
C LEU A 637 -35.77 1.99 -5.13
N VAL A 638 -34.69 2.58 -5.61
CA VAL A 638 -34.42 2.80 -7.03
C VAL A 638 -33.36 1.82 -7.48
N ALA A 639 -33.67 1.01 -8.49
CA ALA A 639 -32.73 0.01 -9.02
C ALA A 639 -32.84 -0.13 -10.55
N PRO A 640 -31.89 -0.78 -11.22
CA PRO A 640 -32.04 -1.09 -12.65
C PRO A 640 -33.27 -1.96 -12.92
N THR A 641 -33.92 -1.75 -14.07
CA THR A 641 -35.17 -2.46 -14.43
C THR A 641 -35.04 -3.99 -14.37
N SER A 642 -33.84 -4.52 -14.64
CA SER A 642 -33.53 -5.95 -14.59
C SER A 642 -33.63 -6.56 -13.20
N VAL A 643 -33.42 -5.78 -12.14
CA VAL A 643 -33.27 -6.31 -10.77
C VAL A 643 -34.52 -6.13 -9.91
N LEU A 644 -35.51 -5.35 -10.37
CA LEU A 644 -36.74 -5.06 -9.63
C LEU A 644 -37.51 -6.33 -9.24
N THR A 645 -37.63 -7.30 -10.16
CA THR A 645 -38.28 -8.59 -9.87
C THR A 645 -37.53 -9.34 -8.76
N ASN A 646 -36.20 -9.30 -8.79
CA ASN A 646 -35.37 -9.99 -7.81
C ASN A 646 -35.53 -9.36 -6.42
N TRP A 647 -35.60 -8.02 -6.34
CA TRP A 647 -35.93 -7.31 -5.10
C TRP A 647 -37.30 -7.71 -4.55
N ARG A 648 -38.34 -7.77 -5.38
CA ARG A 648 -39.66 -8.25 -4.96
C ARG A 648 -39.57 -9.67 -4.38
N ARG A 649 -38.98 -10.61 -5.13
CA ARG A 649 -38.86 -12.01 -4.72
C ARG A 649 -38.07 -12.17 -3.43
N GLU A 650 -36.93 -11.48 -3.30
CA GLU A 650 -36.12 -11.53 -2.08
C GLU A 650 -36.87 -10.91 -0.89
N ALA A 651 -37.60 -9.81 -1.08
CA ALA A 651 -38.42 -9.24 -0.01
C ALA A 651 -39.56 -10.17 0.43
N GLU A 652 -40.27 -10.80 -0.51
CA GLU A 652 -41.32 -11.79 -0.20
C GLU A 652 -40.75 -13.03 0.52
N SER A 653 -39.52 -13.44 0.18
CA SER A 653 -38.87 -14.61 0.77
C SER A 653 -38.25 -14.35 2.14
N PHE A 654 -37.55 -13.23 2.32
CA PHE A 654 -36.76 -12.93 3.53
C PHE A 654 -37.50 -12.05 4.52
N THR A 655 -38.49 -11.27 4.08
CA THR A 655 -39.22 -10.32 4.93
C THR A 655 -40.71 -10.33 4.57
N PRO A 656 -41.42 -11.45 4.79
CA PRO A 656 -42.82 -11.61 4.37
C PRO A 656 -43.78 -10.61 5.05
N GLU A 657 -43.35 -9.99 6.15
CA GLU A 657 -44.12 -8.95 6.85
C GLU A 657 -43.99 -7.56 6.21
N LEU A 658 -42.97 -7.31 5.37
CA LEU A 658 -42.82 -6.02 4.67
C LEU A 658 -43.78 -5.95 3.49
N THR A 659 -44.63 -4.91 3.45
CA THR A 659 -45.52 -4.68 2.31
C THR A 659 -44.75 -4.01 1.18
N VAL A 660 -44.57 -4.71 0.05
CA VAL A 660 -43.79 -4.23 -1.10
C VAL A 660 -44.65 -3.96 -2.33
N THR A 661 -44.45 -2.81 -2.99
CA THR A 661 -45.15 -2.45 -4.24
C THR A 661 -44.18 -1.98 -5.32
N GLU A 662 -44.44 -2.31 -6.60
CA GLU A 662 -43.66 -1.79 -7.74
C GLU A 662 -44.35 -0.54 -8.34
N HIS A 663 -43.63 0.58 -8.39
CA HIS A 663 -43.98 1.75 -9.20
C HIS A 663 -43.40 1.57 -10.61
N TYR A 664 -43.99 0.67 -11.39
CA TYR A 664 -43.49 0.32 -12.72
C TYR A 664 -44.62 -0.06 -13.69
N GLY A 665 -44.41 0.25 -14.98
CA GLY A 665 -45.35 -0.12 -16.05
C GLY A 665 -46.45 0.91 -16.34
N PRO A 666 -47.37 0.58 -17.26
CA PRO A 666 -48.39 1.52 -17.77
C PRO A 666 -49.58 1.73 -16.81
N ARG A 667 -49.80 0.82 -15.86
CA ARG A 667 -50.88 0.91 -14.84
C ARG A 667 -50.42 1.55 -13.53
N ARG A 668 -49.20 2.11 -13.48
CA ARG A 668 -48.67 2.74 -12.28
C ARG A 668 -49.46 4.02 -11.95
N PRO A 669 -49.57 4.40 -10.66
CA PRO A 669 -50.17 5.68 -10.28
C PRO A 669 -49.52 6.84 -11.04
N SER A 670 -50.34 7.74 -11.58
CA SER A 670 -49.87 8.84 -12.44
C SER A 670 -50.15 10.22 -11.86
N THR A 671 -50.96 10.28 -10.79
CA THR A 671 -51.30 11.51 -10.08
C THR A 671 -50.94 11.42 -8.60
N PRO A 672 -50.69 12.55 -7.90
CA PRO A 672 -50.34 12.55 -6.48
C PRO A 672 -51.40 11.87 -5.59
N ALA A 673 -52.68 12.02 -5.94
CA ALA A 673 -53.78 11.40 -5.20
C ALA A 673 -53.81 9.86 -5.37
N GLU A 674 -53.60 9.36 -6.58
CA GLU A 674 -53.48 7.93 -6.85
C GLU A 674 -52.26 7.32 -6.16
N LEU A 675 -51.11 8.01 -6.21
CA LEU A 675 -49.89 7.55 -5.56
C LEU A 675 -50.09 7.45 -4.05
N LYS A 676 -50.59 8.50 -3.41
CA LYS A 676 -50.86 8.49 -1.96
C LYS A 676 -51.84 7.39 -1.55
N LYS A 677 -52.84 7.09 -2.38
CA LYS A 677 -53.78 5.99 -2.13
C LYS A 677 -53.11 4.63 -2.28
N ALA A 678 -52.30 4.44 -3.31
CA ALA A 678 -51.58 3.20 -3.58
C ALA A 678 -50.50 2.89 -2.53
N LEU A 679 -49.94 3.92 -1.89
CA LEU A 679 -48.90 3.80 -0.88
C LEU A 679 -49.44 3.73 0.57
N LYS A 680 -50.75 3.63 0.76
CA LYS A 680 -51.33 3.45 2.09
C LYS A 680 -50.94 2.06 2.61
N GLU A 681 -50.27 2.00 3.77
CA GLU A 681 -49.79 0.75 4.42
C GLU A 681 -48.70 0.00 3.62
N VAL A 682 -47.98 0.69 2.73
CA VAL A 682 -46.82 0.16 2.01
C VAL A 682 -45.54 0.56 2.71
N ASP A 683 -44.65 -0.40 2.95
CA ASP A 683 -43.36 -0.17 3.59
C ASP A 683 -42.26 0.13 2.56
N LEU A 684 -42.24 -0.59 1.44
CA LEU A 684 -41.18 -0.51 0.42
C LEU A 684 -41.75 -0.35 -0.98
N VAL A 685 -41.25 0.65 -1.71
CA VAL A 685 -41.64 0.94 -3.10
C VAL A 685 -40.45 0.75 -4.02
N LEU A 686 -40.60 -0.11 -5.04
CA LEU A 686 -39.57 -0.40 -6.03
C LEU A 686 -39.80 0.41 -7.30
N THR A 687 -38.80 1.16 -7.77
CA THR A 687 -38.85 1.92 -9.03
C THR A 687 -37.54 1.82 -9.82
N SER A 688 -37.57 2.24 -11.08
CA SER A 688 -36.38 2.26 -11.95
C SER A 688 -35.77 3.65 -12.09
N TYR A 689 -34.48 3.74 -12.37
CA TYR A 689 -33.79 5.02 -12.64
C TYR A 689 -34.46 5.86 -13.74
N GLY A 690 -34.94 5.22 -14.81
CA GLY A 690 -35.66 5.92 -15.88
C GLY A 690 -36.99 6.52 -15.43
N LEU A 691 -37.69 5.85 -14.50
CA LEU A 691 -38.93 6.36 -13.91
C LEU A 691 -38.69 7.39 -12.82
N LEU A 692 -37.59 7.27 -12.06
CA LEU A 692 -37.16 8.29 -11.10
C LEU A 692 -36.99 9.64 -11.81
N GLN A 693 -36.36 9.64 -12.99
CA GLN A 693 -36.20 10.85 -13.80
C GLN A 693 -37.54 11.34 -14.37
N ARG A 694 -38.36 10.43 -14.90
CA ARG A 694 -39.59 10.80 -15.61
C ARG A 694 -40.70 11.28 -14.68
N ASP A 695 -40.83 10.64 -13.52
CA ASP A 695 -41.89 10.88 -12.54
C ASP A 695 -41.35 11.63 -11.30
N SER A 696 -40.23 12.37 -11.43
CA SER A 696 -39.56 13.04 -10.30
C SER A 696 -40.50 13.96 -9.53
N GLU A 697 -41.24 14.82 -10.23
CA GLU A 697 -42.21 15.75 -9.65
C GLU A 697 -43.31 15.02 -8.87
N LEU A 698 -43.75 13.85 -9.37
CA LEU A 698 -44.76 13.03 -8.70
C LEU A 698 -44.19 12.39 -7.43
N LEU A 699 -42.98 11.83 -7.50
CA LEU A 699 -42.32 11.17 -6.36
C LEU A 699 -41.95 12.15 -5.24
N GLU A 700 -41.65 13.41 -5.57
CA GLU A 700 -41.39 14.49 -4.61
C GLU A 700 -42.64 14.90 -3.81
N THR A 701 -43.85 14.56 -4.27
CA THR A 701 -45.09 14.84 -3.52
C THR A 701 -45.27 13.96 -2.29
N GLN A 702 -44.54 12.85 -2.20
CA GLN A 702 -44.62 11.86 -1.12
C GLN A 702 -43.53 12.10 -0.07
N ASP A 703 -43.87 11.92 1.22
CA ASP A 703 -42.88 11.93 2.30
C ASP A 703 -42.29 10.52 2.50
N TRP A 704 -41.05 10.34 2.05
CA TRP A 704 -40.30 9.09 2.17
C TRP A 704 -39.50 9.04 3.48
N GLN A 705 -39.50 7.89 4.17
CA GLN A 705 -38.61 7.67 5.32
C GLN A 705 -37.16 7.48 4.91
N GLY A 706 -36.96 6.85 3.76
CA GLY A 706 -35.63 6.57 3.24
C GLY A 706 -35.63 6.49 1.72
N VAL A 707 -34.49 6.86 1.15
CA VAL A 707 -34.23 6.69 -0.28
C VAL A 707 -33.01 5.78 -0.43
N VAL A 708 -33.22 4.66 -1.11
CA VAL A 708 -32.20 3.66 -1.36
C VAL A 708 -31.94 3.59 -2.86
N ILE A 709 -30.67 3.61 -3.24
CA ILE A 709 -30.24 3.43 -4.63
C ILE A 709 -29.42 2.14 -4.72
N ASP A 710 -29.82 1.24 -5.61
CA ASP A 710 -29.10 -0.01 -5.90
C ASP A 710 -28.37 0.09 -7.24
N GLU A 711 -27.17 -0.49 -7.32
CA GLU A 711 -26.24 -0.27 -8.43
C GLU A 711 -25.95 1.24 -8.60
N ALA A 712 -25.50 1.87 -7.50
CA ALA A 712 -25.28 3.32 -7.39
C ALA A 712 -24.33 3.93 -8.44
N GLN A 713 -23.57 3.12 -9.17
CA GLN A 713 -22.84 3.56 -10.37
C GLN A 713 -23.76 4.20 -11.43
N ALA A 714 -25.07 3.94 -11.39
CA ALA A 714 -26.04 4.62 -12.25
C ALA A 714 -26.05 6.15 -12.04
N ILE A 715 -25.69 6.66 -10.85
CA ILE A 715 -25.68 8.11 -10.57
C ILE A 715 -24.27 8.74 -10.61
N LYS A 716 -23.29 8.04 -11.18
CA LYS A 716 -21.86 8.44 -11.17
C LYS A 716 -21.57 9.80 -11.80
N ASN A 717 -22.39 10.22 -12.78
CA ASN A 717 -22.24 11.51 -13.42
C ASN A 717 -23.14 12.55 -12.74
N PRO A 718 -22.60 13.55 -12.03
CA PRO A 718 -23.43 14.55 -11.35
C PRO A 718 -24.30 15.38 -12.30
N GLY A 719 -23.87 15.57 -13.56
CA GLY A 719 -24.62 16.31 -14.58
C GLY A 719 -25.76 15.53 -15.25
N ALA A 720 -25.88 14.22 -15.01
CA ALA A 720 -26.95 13.43 -15.61
C ALA A 720 -28.29 13.72 -14.92
N LYS A 721 -29.38 13.84 -15.70
CA LYS A 721 -30.73 14.14 -15.19
C LYS A 721 -31.21 13.14 -14.13
N GLN A 722 -30.88 11.85 -14.27
CA GLN A 722 -31.21 10.83 -13.27
C GLN A 722 -30.45 11.03 -11.94
N SER A 723 -29.19 11.47 -11.99
CA SER A 723 -28.39 11.77 -10.80
C SER A 723 -28.86 13.04 -10.11
N GLN A 724 -29.31 14.03 -10.88
CA GLN A 724 -29.96 15.23 -10.34
C GLN A 724 -31.26 14.86 -9.64
N ALA A 725 -32.16 14.12 -10.30
CA ALA A 725 -33.43 13.67 -9.71
C ALA A 725 -33.23 12.85 -8.42
N ALA A 726 -32.24 11.96 -8.37
CA ALA A 726 -31.92 11.19 -7.17
C ALA A 726 -31.49 12.09 -6.00
N ARG A 727 -30.63 13.08 -6.26
CA ARG A 727 -30.14 14.02 -5.25
C ARG A 727 -31.20 15.02 -4.83
N ASP A 728 -31.99 15.52 -5.76
CA ASP A 728 -33.10 16.44 -5.47
C ASP A 728 -34.13 15.73 -4.61
N LEU A 729 -34.49 14.48 -4.91
CA LEU A 729 -35.35 13.67 -4.05
C LEU A 729 -34.73 13.41 -2.67
N ALA A 730 -33.41 13.18 -2.58
CA ALA A 730 -32.72 13.01 -1.31
C ALA A 730 -32.70 14.29 -0.46
N ARG A 731 -32.76 15.47 -1.08
CA ARG A 731 -32.77 16.80 -0.44
C ARG A 731 -34.20 17.30 -0.14
N THR A 732 -35.19 16.95 -0.94
CA THR A 732 -36.57 17.46 -0.83
C THR A 732 -37.36 16.74 0.25
N GLY A 733 -37.74 17.48 1.30
CA GLY A 733 -38.61 17.02 2.37
C GLY A 733 -39.19 18.20 3.12
N ARG A 734 -40.52 18.23 3.30
CA ARG A 734 -41.21 19.27 4.10
C ARG A 734 -40.92 19.11 5.60
N SER A 735 -40.44 17.94 6.02
CA SER A 735 -40.03 17.65 7.40
C SER A 735 -38.50 17.64 7.49
N LYS A 736 -37.96 18.58 8.27
CA LYS A 736 -36.51 18.79 8.50
C LYS A 736 -35.81 17.68 9.30
N SER A 737 -36.41 16.50 9.50
CA SER A 737 -35.91 15.50 10.45
C SER A 737 -36.06 14.06 9.93
N ASN A 738 -34.93 13.35 9.96
CA ASN A 738 -34.82 11.88 10.00
C ASN A 738 -35.23 11.10 8.73
N ARG A 739 -34.57 11.40 7.59
CA ARG A 739 -34.62 10.56 6.38
C ARG A 739 -33.27 9.87 6.15
N PHE A 740 -33.24 8.54 6.14
CA PHE A 740 -32.01 7.81 5.84
C PHE A 740 -31.75 7.71 4.34
N ARG A 741 -30.48 7.67 3.94
CA ARG A 741 -30.03 7.52 2.55
C ARG A 741 -29.07 6.36 2.47
N ILE A 742 -29.34 5.40 1.60
CA ILE A 742 -28.49 4.23 1.44
C ILE A 742 -28.13 4.06 -0.04
N ALA A 743 -26.85 3.84 -0.31
CA ALA A 743 -26.37 3.45 -1.61
C ALA A 743 -25.81 2.03 -1.55
N LEU A 744 -26.25 1.18 -2.47
CA LEU A 744 -25.74 -0.17 -2.65
C LEU A 744 -24.93 -0.22 -3.94
N THR A 745 -23.70 -0.71 -3.87
CA THR A 745 -22.82 -0.83 -5.05
C THR A 745 -21.83 -1.98 -4.86
N GLY A 746 -21.32 -2.56 -5.94
CA GLY A 746 -20.17 -3.47 -5.88
C GLY A 746 -18.82 -2.73 -5.86
N THR A 747 -18.80 -1.50 -6.37
CA THR A 747 -17.59 -0.68 -6.54
C THR A 747 -17.94 0.77 -6.18
N PRO A 748 -17.54 1.26 -4.98
CA PRO A 748 -17.95 2.58 -4.50
C PRO A 748 -17.34 3.73 -5.30
N VAL A 749 -16.18 3.50 -5.90
CA VAL A 749 -15.56 4.37 -6.90
C VAL A 749 -15.10 3.45 -8.02
N GLU A 750 -15.58 3.69 -9.24
CA GLU A 750 -15.26 2.85 -10.38
C GLU A 750 -14.10 3.46 -11.17
N ASN A 751 -14.09 4.80 -11.33
CA ASN A 751 -13.23 5.43 -12.34
C ASN A 751 -12.67 6.83 -12.03
N ARG A 752 -13.41 7.69 -11.28
CA ARG A 752 -13.02 9.10 -11.07
C ARG A 752 -13.38 9.62 -9.69
N VAL A 753 -12.57 10.55 -9.18
CA VAL A 753 -12.81 11.24 -7.90
C VAL A 753 -14.15 12.01 -7.91
N SER A 754 -14.62 12.45 -9.09
CA SER A 754 -15.93 13.09 -9.24
C SER A 754 -17.14 12.19 -8.97
N GLU A 755 -17.01 10.87 -9.16
CA GLU A 755 -18.10 9.91 -8.91
C GLU A 755 -18.38 9.81 -7.41
N LEU A 756 -17.31 9.87 -6.60
CA LEU A 756 -17.38 9.89 -5.15
C LEU A 756 -18.13 11.14 -4.66
N TRP A 757 -17.93 12.30 -5.29
CA TRP A 757 -18.68 13.51 -4.92
C TRP A 757 -20.17 13.36 -5.17
N ALA A 758 -20.58 12.86 -6.34
CA ALA A 758 -22.00 12.67 -6.65
C ALA A 758 -22.68 11.69 -5.67
N LEU A 759 -21.98 10.61 -5.31
CA LEU A 759 -22.43 9.63 -4.34
C LEU A 759 -22.53 10.23 -2.92
N MET A 760 -21.48 10.93 -2.47
CA MET A 760 -21.46 11.54 -1.14
C MET A 760 -22.45 12.69 -1.01
N ASP A 761 -22.69 13.47 -2.06
CA ASP A 761 -23.73 14.51 -2.06
C ASP A 761 -25.14 13.92 -2.01
N PHE A 762 -25.35 12.72 -2.56
CA PHE A 762 -26.60 11.96 -2.36
C PHE A 762 -26.74 11.46 -0.90
N LEU A 763 -25.68 10.91 -0.31
CA LEU A 763 -25.70 10.32 1.03
C LEU A 763 -25.75 11.37 2.14
N ASN A 764 -24.79 12.29 2.11
CA ASN A 764 -24.54 13.32 3.11
C ASN A 764 -24.25 14.66 2.39
N PRO A 765 -25.30 15.40 1.98
CA PRO A 765 -25.14 16.68 1.30
C PRO A 765 -24.21 17.63 2.07
N LYS A 766 -23.38 18.38 1.35
CA LYS A 766 -22.40 19.36 1.87
C LYS A 766 -21.18 18.81 2.61
N VAL A 767 -21.07 17.51 2.92
CA VAL A 767 -19.88 16.94 3.60
C VAL A 767 -18.59 17.18 2.80
N LEU A 768 -18.66 17.16 1.47
CA LEU A 768 -17.53 17.45 0.60
C LEU A 768 -17.55 18.87 0.01
N GLY A 769 -18.44 19.73 0.52
CA GLY A 769 -18.73 21.05 -0.04
C GLY A 769 -19.42 21.02 -1.40
N GLU A 770 -19.59 22.21 -1.98
CA GLU A 770 -20.13 22.41 -3.33
C GLU A 770 -19.20 21.83 -4.41
N GLU A 771 -19.73 21.54 -5.60
CA GLU A 771 -18.99 20.89 -6.69
C GLU A 771 -17.70 21.63 -7.07
N ASP A 772 -17.75 22.96 -7.13
CA ASP A 772 -16.60 23.80 -7.48
C ASP A 772 -15.51 23.77 -6.40
N PHE A 773 -15.90 23.75 -5.12
CA PHE A 773 -14.96 23.60 -4.02
C PHE A 773 -14.29 22.24 -4.08
N PHE A 774 -15.08 21.16 -4.21
CA PHE A 774 -14.56 19.81 -4.33
C PHE A 774 -13.59 19.66 -5.51
N ARG A 775 -13.94 20.27 -6.65
CA ARG A 775 -13.12 20.27 -7.86
C ARG A 775 -11.75 20.91 -7.61
N GLN A 776 -11.72 22.06 -6.94
CA GLN A 776 -10.47 22.78 -6.67
C GLN A 776 -9.64 22.14 -5.55
N ARG A 777 -10.28 21.62 -4.50
CA ARG A 777 -9.62 21.10 -3.30
C ARG A 777 -9.12 19.67 -3.45
N TYR A 778 -9.85 18.80 -4.14
CA TYR A 778 -9.54 17.38 -4.22
C TYR A 778 -9.28 16.94 -5.66
N ARG A 779 -10.26 17.13 -6.55
CA ARG A 779 -10.20 16.55 -7.91
C ARG A 779 -8.98 17.02 -8.69
N MET A 780 -8.77 18.34 -8.81
CA MET A 780 -7.64 18.89 -9.57
C MET A 780 -6.29 18.51 -8.96
N PRO A 781 -6.04 18.67 -7.65
CA PRO A 781 -4.81 18.20 -6.98
C PRO A 781 -4.51 16.72 -7.20
N ILE A 782 -5.51 15.85 -7.07
CA ILE A 782 -5.34 14.39 -7.18
C ILE A 782 -5.14 13.99 -8.64
N GLU A 783 -6.09 14.31 -9.53
CA GLU A 783 -6.08 13.83 -10.92
C GLU A 783 -4.97 14.47 -11.77
N ARG A 784 -4.61 15.74 -11.50
CA ARG A 784 -3.64 16.47 -12.34
C ARG A 784 -2.22 16.48 -11.77
N TYR A 785 -2.07 16.49 -10.45
CA TYR A 785 -0.79 16.69 -9.79
C TYR A 785 -0.37 15.52 -8.89
N GLY A 786 -1.19 14.46 -8.78
CA GLY A 786 -0.86 13.27 -7.99
C GLY A 786 -0.71 13.55 -6.49
N ASP A 787 -1.46 14.53 -5.96
CA ASP A 787 -1.32 14.96 -4.57
C ASP A 787 -1.87 13.91 -3.58
N MET A 788 -0.95 13.10 -3.05
CA MET A 788 -1.23 12.04 -2.07
C MET A 788 -1.68 12.58 -0.71
N SER A 789 -1.48 13.87 -0.40
CA SER A 789 -1.99 14.47 0.84
C SER A 789 -3.50 14.71 0.72
N SER A 790 -3.93 15.29 -0.41
CA SER A 790 -5.36 15.50 -0.72
C SER A 790 -6.12 14.18 -0.88
N LEU A 791 -5.49 13.13 -1.41
CA LEU A 791 -6.10 11.80 -1.49
C LEU A 791 -6.30 11.16 -0.11
N ARG A 792 -5.31 11.28 0.79
CA ARG A 792 -5.42 10.79 2.17
C ARG A 792 -6.51 11.51 2.95
N ASP A 793 -6.56 12.83 2.81
CA ASP A 793 -7.62 13.66 3.40
C ASP A 793 -9.01 13.23 2.91
N LEU A 794 -9.19 13.10 1.59
CA LEU A 794 -10.45 12.66 1.01
C LEU A 794 -10.88 11.27 1.51
N LYS A 795 -9.94 10.30 1.57
CA LYS A 795 -10.22 8.96 2.10
C LYS A 795 -10.63 9.00 3.57
N GLY A 796 -9.98 9.84 4.39
CA GLY A 796 -10.36 10.04 5.78
C GLY A 796 -11.79 10.58 5.93
N ARG A 797 -12.19 11.54 5.09
CA ARG A 797 -13.53 12.14 5.09
C ARG A 797 -14.64 11.18 4.67
N VAL A 798 -14.41 10.34 3.65
CA VAL A 798 -15.46 9.44 3.15
C VAL A 798 -15.51 8.08 3.84
N GLY A 799 -14.39 7.65 4.45
CA GLY A 799 -14.22 6.33 5.05
C GLY A 799 -15.35 5.89 6.00
N PRO A 800 -15.80 6.74 6.96
CA PRO A 800 -16.84 6.37 7.92
C PRO A 800 -18.19 5.99 7.28
N PHE A 801 -18.47 6.46 6.07
CA PHE A 801 -19.75 6.26 5.38
C PHE A 801 -19.73 5.12 4.37
N ILE A 802 -18.58 4.48 4.14
CA ILE A 802 -18.42 3.45 3.12
C ILE A 802 -17.97 2.15 3.78
N LEU A 803 -18.84 1.14 3.80
CA LEU A 803 -18.50 -0.21 4.21
C LEU A 803 -18.23 -1.07 2.96
N ARG A 804 -16.98 -1.49 2.77
CA ARG A 804 -16.57 -2.35 1.64
C ARG A 804 -15.90 -3.62 2.14
N ARG A 805 -16.36 -4.77 1.64
CA ARG A 805 -15.84 -6.10 1.94
C ARG A 805 -15.68 -6.91 0.67
N LEU A 806 -14.59 -7.66 0.56
CA LEU A 806 -14.25 -8.42 -0.64
C LEU A 806 -14.52 -9.92 -0.46
N LYS A 807 -14.86 -10.63 -1.53
CA LYS A 807 -15.01 -12.10 -1.49
C LYS A 807 -13.70 -12.84 -1.25
N THR A 808 -12.59 -12.24 -1.66
CA THR A 808 -11.24 -12.77 -1.45
C THR A 808 -10.81 -12.73 0.01
N ASP A 809 -11.54 -11.98 0.85
CA ASP A 809 -11.26 -11.92 2.28
C ASP A 809 -11.77 -13.19 2.96
N LYS A 810 -10.83 -14.11 3.24
CA LYS A 810 -11.12 -15.37 3.93
C LYS A 810 -11.60 -15.19 5.37
N THR A 811 -11.47 -13.99 5.95
CA THR A 811 -12.07 -13.68 7.27
C THR A 811 -13.57 -13.43 7.18
N ILE A 812 -14.09 -13.20 5.96
CA ILE A 812 -15.49 -12.85 5.68
C ILE A 812 -16.23 -14.03 5.06
N ILE A 813 -15.59 -14.75 4.12
CA ILE A 813 -16.18 -15.92 3.45
C ILE A 813 -15.20 -17.10 3.49
N SER A 814 -15.57 -18.15 4.23
CA SER A 814 -14.86 -19.43 4.23
C SER A 814 -15.44 -20.47 3.26
N ASP A 815 -16.69 -20.27 2.80
CA ASP A 815 -17.50 -21.35 2.20
C ASP A 815 -17.69 -21.23 0.68
N LEU A 816 -17.18 -20.17 0.04
CA LEU A 816 -17.23 -20.10 -1.42
C LEU A 816 -16.18 -21.07 -2.00
N PRO A 817 -16.55 -21.91 -2.97
CA PRO A 817 -15.60 -22.80 -3.64
C PRO A 817 -14.57 -22.01 -4.44
N GLU A 818 -13.52 -22.65 -4.95
CA GLU A 818 -12.51 -21.92 -5.73
C GLU A 818 -13.10 -21.34 -7.03
N LYS A 819 -12.74 -20.09 -7.34
CA LYS A 819 -12.89 -19.50 -8.66
C LYS A 819 -11.57 -19.63 -9.42
N VAL A 820 -11.60 -20.26 -10.59
CA VAL A 820 -10.44 -20.39 -11.48
C VAL A 820 -10.67 -19.55 -12.72
N GLU A 821 -9.75 -18.62 -13.00
CA GLU A 821 -9.78 -17.84 -14.24
C GLU A 821 -8.76 -18.40 -15.23
N LEU A 822 -9.23 -18.83 -16.40
CA LEU A 822 -8.44 -19.40 -17.48
C LEU A 822 -8.46 -18.43 -18.66
N SER A 823 -7.28 -18.13 -19.20
CA SER A 823 -7.16 -17.38 -20.45
C SER A 823 -7.05 -18.36 -21.62
N GLU A 824 -8.07 -18.39 -22.48
CA GLU A 824 -8.10 -19.24 -23.68
C GLU A 824 -7.52 -18.44 -24.85
N TRP A 825 -6.24 -18.70 -25.15
CA TRP A 825 -5.53 -18.05 -26.25
C TRP A 825 -5.83 -18.76 -27.58
N VAL A 826 -6.34 -18.01 -28.55
CA VAL A 826 -6.71 -18.53 -29.86
C VAL A 826 -6.09 -17.72 -30.98
N GLY A 827 -5.58 -18.40 -32.01
CA GLY A 827 -5.16 -17.72 -33.24
C GLY A 827 -6.35 -17.22 -34.05
N LEU A 828 -6.05 -16.53 -35.15
CA LEU A 828 -7.03 -16.19 -36.20
C LEU A 828 -7.01 -17.23 -37.33
N SER A 829 -8.17 -17.57 -37.88
CA SER A 829 -8.26 -18.35 -39.12
C SER A 829 -7.65 -17.59 -40.31
N LYS A 830 -7.35 -18.29 -41.42
CA LYS A 830 -6.80 -17.65 -42.63
C LYS A 830 -7.71 -16.53 -43.17
N GLU A 831 -9.02 -16.78 -43.15
CA GLU A 831 -10.04 -15.79 -43.54
C GLU A 831 -10.03 -14.59 -42.58
N GLN A 832 -10.02 -14.85 -41.27
CA GLN A 832 -10.01 -13.78 -40.27
C GLN A 832 -8.74 -12.93 -40.35
N LYS A 833 -7.55 -13.53 -40.54
CA LYS A 833 -6.28 -12.78 -40.70
C LYS A 833 -6.36 -11.84 -41.90
N SER A 834 -6.81 -12.33 -43.05
CA SER A 834 -6.94 -11.52 -44.26
C SER A 834 -7.95 -10.38 -44.08
N LEU A 835 -9.11 -10.67 -43.49
CA LEU A 835 -10.15 -9.67 -43.23
C LEU A 835 -9.70 -8.62 -42.21
N TYR A 836 -8.97 -9.04 -41.17
CA TYR A 836 -8.44 -8.17 -40.12
C TYR A 836 -7.42 -7.18 -40.69
N SER A 837 -6.37 -7.68 -41.36
CA SER A 837 -5.31 -6.81 -41.92
C SER A 837 -5.87 -5.82 -42.92
N LYS A 838 -6.74 -6.27 -43.82
CA LYS A 838 -7.40 -5.39 -44.80
C LYS A 838 -8.24 -4.31 -44.13
N THR A 839 -9.02 -4.67 -43.10
CA THR A 839 -9.85 -3.70 -42.36
C THR A 839 -9.00 -2.63 -41.67
N VAL A 840 -7.85 -3.02 -41.09
CA VAL A 840 -6.91 -2.10 -40.45
C VAL A 840 -6.33 -1.13 -41.48
N GLU A 841 -5.81 -1.63 -42.60
CA GLU A 841 -5.21 -0.81 -43.66
C GLU A 841 -6.22 0.21 -44.23
N ASP A 842 -7.40 -0.27 -44.65
CA ASP A 842 -8.44 0.56 -45.27
C ASP A 842 -8.94 1.67 -44.31
N THR A 843 -9.04 1.36 -43.01
CA THR A 843 -9.65 2.28 -42.04
C THR A 843 -8.64 3.25 -41.43
N LEU A 844 -7.38 2.87 -41.23
CA LEU A 844 -6.35 3.78 -40.71
C LEU A 844 -6.10 4.94 -41.69
N ASP A 845 -6.08 4.66 -42.99
CA ASP A 845 -5.94 5.68 -44.03
C ASP A 845 -7.14 6.64 -44.06
N ALA A 846 -8.35 6.12 -43.84
CA ALA A 846 -9.56 6.93 -43.72
C ALA A 846 -9.55 7.82 -42.46
N ILE A 847 -9.14 7.26 -41.31
CA ILE A 847 -9.02 7.97 -40.03
C ILE A 847 -7.98 9.10 -40.11
N ALA A 848 -6.87 8.87 -40.80
CA ALA A 848 -5.81 9.87 -40.99
C ALA A 848 -6.30 11.09 -41.81
N ARG A 849 -7.27 10.89 -42.71
CA ARG A 849 -7.85 11.93 -43.56
C ARG A 849 -9.07 12.61 -42.95
N ALA A 850 -9.62 12.09 -41.85
CA ALA A 850 -10.87 12.58 -41.26
C ALA A 850 -10.67 13.82 -40.36
N PRO A 851 -11.64 14.77 -40.32
CA PRO A 851 -11.64 15.89 -39.37
C PRO A 851 -11.63 15.41 -37.91
N ARG A 852 -10.99 16.19 -37.00
CA ARG A 852 -10.83 15.84 -35.57
C ARG A 852 -12.13 15.41 -34.86
N GLY A 853 -13.28 15.99 -35.22
CA GLY A 853 -14.58 15.64 -34.61
C GLY A 853 -15.16 14.30 -35.08
N GLN A 854 -14.77 13.79 -36.24
CA GLN A 854 -15.24 12.51 -36.80
C GLN A 854 -14.28 11.36 -36.51
N ARG A 855 -13.01 11.68 -36.23
CA ARG A 855 -11.95 10.72 -35.92
C ARG A 855 -12.32 9.79 -34.77
N HIS A 856 -12.92 10.34 -33.70
CA HIS A 856 -13.33 9.57 -32.53
C HIS A 856 -14.32 8.45 -32.87
N GLY A 857 -15.39 8.76 -33.61
CA GLY A 857 -16.38 7.76 -34.00
C GLY A 857 -15.82 6.69 -34.94
N GLN A 858 -14.91 7.04 -35.85
CA GLN A 858 -14.28 6.09 -36.76
C GLN A 858 -13.32 5.12 -36.06
N VAL A 859 -12.60 5.57 -35.04
CA VAL A 859 -11.76 4.70 -34.20
C VAL A 859 -12.62 3.66 -33.47
N LEU A 860 -13.73 4.09 -32.86
CA LEU A 860 -14.66 3.16 -32.18
C LEU A 860 -15.28 2.16 -33.16
N ALA A 861 -15.65 2.61 -34.36
CA ALA A 861 -16.16 1.74 -35.41
C ALA A 861 -15.12 0.70 -35.84
N LEU A 862 -13.86 1.09 -36.03
CA LEU A 862 -12.75 0.18 -36.35
C LEU A 862 -12.59 -0.88 -35.26
N LEU A 863 -12.47 -0.47 -34.00
CA LEU A 863 -12.30 -1.40 -32.88
C LEU A 863 -13.47 -2.38 -32.75
N THR A 864 -14.69 -1.88 -32.89
CA THR A 864 -15.90 -2.71 -32.92
C THR A 864 -15.80 -3.76 -34.03
N ARG A 865 -15.40 -3.33 -35.23
CA ARG A 865 -15.26 -4.21 -36.39
C ARG A 865 -14.19 -5.28 -36.20
N LEU A 866 -13.03 -4.92 -35.66
CA LEU A 866 -11.95 -5.86 -35.39
C LEU A 866 -12.36 -6.92 -34.37
N LYS A 867 -13.09 -6.52 -33.32
CA LYS A 867 -13.67 -7.49 -32.36
C LYS A 867 -14.69 -8.42 -33.02
N GLN A 868 -15.53 -7.90 -33.92
CA GLN A 868 -16.45 -8.76 -34.68
C GLN A 868 -15.70 -9.81 -35.51
N ILE A 869 -14.60 -9.41 -36.18
CA ILE A 869 -13.76 -10.32 -36.97
C ILE A 869 -13.12 -11.39 -36.08
N CYS A 870 -12.60 -11.02 -34.90
CA CYS A 870 -12.00 -11.95 -33.94
C CYS A 870 -13.01 -13.02 -33.48
N ASN A 871 -14.28 -12.65 -33.37
CA ASN A 871 -15.35 -13.59 -33.03
C ASN A 871 -15.71 -14.51 -34.19
N HIS A 872 -16.11 -13.92 -35.33
CA HIS A 872 -16.49 -14.69 -36.52
C HIS A 872 -16.58 -13.79 -37.78
N PRO A 873 -16.06 -14.23 -38.94
CA PRO A 873 -16.20 -13.49 -40.20
C PRO A 873 -17.66 -13.14 -40.56
N ALA A 874 -18.59 -14.08 -40.39
CA ALA A 874 -20.03 -13.85 -40.63
C ALA A 874 -20.61 -12.64 -39.88
N LEU A 875 -20.17 -12.40 -38.63
CA LEU A 875 -20.62 -11.25 -37.84
C LEU A 875 -20.12 -9.93 -38.44
N ALA A 876 -18.88 -9.92 -38.91
CA ALA A 876 -18.36 -8.78 -39.64
C ALA A 876 -19.11 -8.65 -40.99
N LEU A 877 -19.15 -9.68 -41.81
CA LEU A 877 -19.76 -9.62 -43.15
C LEU A 877 -21.30 -9.49 -43.14
N SER A 878 -21.92 -9.46 -41.95
CA SER A 878 -23.37 -9.38 -41.74
C SER A 878 -24.12 -10.51 -42.45
N GLU A 879 -23.53 -11.70 -42.42
CA GLU A 879 -24.11 -12.93 -42.95
C GLU A 879 -25.04 -13.56 -41.90
N GLY A 880 -26.21 -14.06 -42.35
CA GLY A 880 -27.21 -14.65 -41.46
C GLY A 880 -27.33 -16.17 -41.53
N ALA A 881 -26.56 -16.83 -42.39
CA ALA A 881 -26.64 -18.27 -42.62
C ALA A 881 -25.58 -19.01 -41.80
N VAL A 882 -26.02 -20.09 -41.14
CA VAL A 882 -25.17 -21.05 -40.43
C VAL A 882 -25.16 -22.33 -41.28
N ASP A 883 -24.00 -22.67 -41.85
CA ASP A 883 -23.79 -23.82 -42.73
C ASP A 883 -22.74 -24.79 -42.15
N ASP A 884 -22.48 -25.91 -42.83
CA ASP A 884 -21.50 -26.92 -42.38
C ASP A 884 -20.06 -26.38 -42.33
N GLY A 885 -19.77 -25.28 -43.04
CA GLY A 885 -18.47 -24.61 -43.05
C GLY A 885 -18.30 -23.58 -41.94
N PHE A 886 -19.36 -23.25 -41.19
CA PHE A 886 -19.41 -22.15 -40.22
C PHE A 886 -18.31 -22.28 -39.15
N LEU A 887 -18.17 -23.45 -38.54
CA LEU A 887 -17.12 -23.73 -37.53
C LEU A 887 -15.71 -23.46 -38.06
N GLY A 888 -15.43 -23.85 -39.31
CA GLY A 888 -14.11 -23.74 -39.95
C GLY A 888 -13.60 -22.30 -40.10
N ARG A 889 -14.51 -21.32 -40.07
CA ARG A 889 -14.21 -19.91 -40.36
C ARG A 889 -13.71 -19.13 -39.16
N SER A 890 -13.96 -19.60 -37.93
CA SER A 890 -13.48 -18.97 -36.69
C SER A 890 -12.74 -19.95 -35.79
N ALA A 891 -11.47 -19.66 -35.55
CA ALA A 891 -10.65 -20.42 -34.60
C ALA A 891 -11.14 -20.25 -33.15
N LYS A 892 -11.74 -19.09 -32.82
CA LYS A 892 -12.35 -18.86 -31.51
C LYS A 892 -13.58 -19.74 -31.29
N LEU A 893 -14.43 -19.89 -32.32
CA LEU A 893 -15.60 -20.78 -32.26
C LEU A 893 -15.20 -22.25 -32.16
N GLN A 894 -14.15 -22.69 -32.88
CA GLN A 894 -13.59 -24.04 -32.77
C GLN A 894 -13.18 -24.35 -31.33
N ARG A 895 -12.37 -23.48 -30.74
CA ARG A 895 -11.92 -23.65 -29.35
C ARG A 895 -13.08 -23.61 -28.35
N LEU A 896 -14.06 -22.74 -28.57
CA LEU A 896 -15.26 -22.69 -27.75
C LEU A 896 -16.05 -24.01 -27.83
N GLU A 897 -16.24 -24.56 -29.03
CA GLU A 897 -16.94 -25.83 -29.22
C GLU A 897 -16.23 -26.99 -28.52
N GLU A 898 -14.90 -27.10 -28.64
CA GLU A 898 -14.10 -28.12 -27.96
C GLU A 898 -14.35 -28.14 -26.44
N ILE A 899 -14.31 -26.97 -25.80
CA ILE A 899 -14.50 -26.87 -24.35
C ILE A 899 -15.97 -27.12 -23.98
N LEU A 900 -16.92 -26.68 -24.81
CA LEU A 900 -18.34 -26.92 -24.55
C LEU A 900 -18.74 -28.39 -24.71
N ASP A 901 -18.10 -29.13 -25.61
CA ASP A 901 -18.28 -30.59 -25.70
C ASP A 901 -17.88 -31.26 -24.38
N GLU A 902 -16.74 -30.90 -23.79
CA GLU A 902 -16.32 -31.42 -22.47
C GLU A 902 -17.31 -31.06 -21.35
N VAL A 903 -17.80 -29.81 -21.32
CA VAL A 903 -18.78 -29.35 -20.32
C VAL A 903 -20.10 -30.11 -20.44
N ILE A 904 -20.57 -30.34 -21.66
CA ILE A 904 -21.81 -31.06 -21.91
C ILE A 904 -21.67 -32.53 -21.52
N GLU A 905 -20.55 -33.18 -21.90
CA GLU A 905 -20.23 -34.57 -21.55
C GLU A 905 -20.13 -34.79 -20.03
N ALA A 906 -19.56 -33.81 -19.31
CA ALA A 906 -19.49 -33.83 -17.85
C ALA A 906 -20.85 -33.65 -17.16
N GLY A 907 -21.90 -33.26 -17.90
CA GLY A 907 -23.21 -32.94 -17.34
C GLY A 907 -23.25 -31.58 -16.63
N ASP A 908 -22.22 -30.75 -16.82
CA ASP A 908 -22.09 -29.42 -16.23
C ASP A 908 -22.97 -28.39 -16.97
N ARG A 909 -23.10 -27.19 -16.38
CA ARG A 909 -23.84 -26.07 -16.97
C ARG A 909 -22.96 -24.84 -17.15
N ALA A 910 -23.13 -24.17 -18.29
CA ALA A 910 -22.32 -23.04 -18.71
C ALA A 910 -23.14 -21.77 -18.98
N LEU A 911 -22.60 -20.63 -18.54
CA LEU A 911 -23.03 -19.29 -18.97
C LEU A 911 -22.08 -18.77 -20.05
N LEU A 912 -22.64 -18.25 -21.14
CA LEU A 912 -21.88 -17.74 -22.27
C LEU A 912 -22.20 -16.25 -22.47
N PHE A 913 -21.21 -15.39 -22.23
CA PHE A 913 -21.35 -13.95 -22.35
C PHE A 913 -20.73 -13.42 -23.63
N THR A 914 -21.49 -12.60 -24.35
CA THR A 914 -21.04 -11.83 -25.52
C THR A 914 -21.50 -10.38 -25.46
N GLN A 915 -20.72 -9.45 -26.02
CA GLN A 915 -21.13 -8.05 -26.16
C GLN A 915 -22.12 -7.82 -27.32
N PHE A 916 -22.14 -8.71 -28.33
CA PHE A 916 -22.89 -8.52 -29.57
C PHE A 916 -24.15 -9.39 -29.61
N ALA A 917 -25.32 -8.77 -29.66
CA ALA A 917 -26.59 -9.52 -29.73
C ALA A 917 -26.72 -10.34 -31.03
N GLU A 918 -26.28 -9.79 -32.16
CA GLU A 918 -26.25 -10.48 -33.45
C GLU A 918 -25.38 -11.75 -33.40
N TRP A 919 -24.23 -11.67 -32.71
CA TRP A 919 -23.37 -12.83 -32.49
C TRP A 919 -24.04 -13.88 -31.63
N GLY A 920 -24.72 -13.45 -30.56
CA GLY A 920 -25.49 -14.35 -29.70
C GLY A 920 -26.57 -15.13 -30.45
N HIS A 921 -27.23 -14.53 -31.45
CA HIS A 921 -28.20 -15.23 -32.30
C HIS A 921 -27.54 -16.25 -33.25
N LEU A 922 -26.41 -15.90 -33.87
CA LEU A 922 -25.66 -16.83 -34.73
C LEU A 922 -25.11 -18.02 -33.92
N LEU A 923 -24.54 -17.75 -32.75
CA LEU A 923 -24.11 -18.79 -31.80
C LEU A 923 -25.28 -19.65 -31.36
N GLN A 924 -26.40 -19.06 -30.96
CA GLN A 924 -27.59 -19.81 -30.57
C GLN A 924 -28.02 -20.79 -31.66
N ALA A 925 -28.10 -20.34 -32.92
CA ALA A 925 -28.47 -21.18 -34.05
C ALA A 925 -27.47 -22.34 -34.26
N TRP A 926 -26.16 -22.04 -34.26
CA TRP A 926 -25.10 -23.06 -34.39
C TRP A 926 -25.16 -24.11 -33.27
N MET A 927 -25.23 -23.66 -32.01
CA MET A 927 -25.21 -24.55 -30.84
C MET A 927 -26.46 -25.45 -30.79
N GLN A 928 -27.63 -24.90 -31.12
CA GLN A 928 -28.86 -25.68 -31.20
C GLN A 928 -28.82 -26.72 -32.32
N GLN A 929 -28.22 -26.40 -33.47
CA GLN A 929 -28.04 -27.35 -34.57
C GLN A 929 -27.03 -28.45 -34.20
N ARG A 930 -25.90 -28.09 -33.61
CA ARG A 930 -24.79 -29.00 -33.25
C ARG A 930 -25.15 -30.00 -32.16
N TRP A 931 -25.77 -29.56 -31.07
CA TRP A 931 -26.11 -30.41 -29.92
C TRP A 931 -27.59 -30.82 -29.87
N LYS A 932 -28.40 -30.41 -30.85
CA LYS A 932 -29.85 -30.71 -30.94
C LYS A 932 -30.58 -30.46 -29.62
N SER A 933 -30.16 -29.41 -28.90
CA SER A 933 -30.57 -29.10 -27.55
C SER A 933 -30.97 -27.63 -27.44
N GLU A 934 -31.85 -27.32 -26.49
CA GLU A 934 -32.28 -25.96 -26.24
C GLU A 934 -31.12 -25.11 -25.71
N VAL A 935 -30.93 -23.93 -26.29
CA VAL A 935 -29.98 -22.91 -25.80
C VAL A 935 -30.75 -21.59 -25.65
N PRO A 936 -31.21 -21.22 -24.44
CA PRO A 936 -31.84 -19.92 -24.20
C PRO A 936 -30.84 -18.79 -24.42
N PHE A 937 -31.34 -17.64 -24.88
CA PHE A 937 -30.55 -16.43 -25.07
C PHE A 937 -31.22 -15.21 -24.45
N LEU A 938 -30.58 -14.62 -23.44
CA LEU A 938 -31.05 -13.44 -22.73
C LEU A 938 -30.35 -12.19 -23.26
N HIS A 939 -31.11 -11.28 -23.85
CA HIS A 939 -30.61 -10.02 -24.39
C HIS A 939 -31.51 -8.83 -24.02
N GLY A 940 -31.12 -7.61 -24.42
CA GLY A 940 -31.83 -6.38 -24.05
C GLY A 940 -33.27 -6.29 -24.56
N GLY A 941 -33.62 -7.05 -25.60
CA GLY A 941 -34.97 -7.08 -26.19
C GLY A 941 -35.92 -8.10 -25.55
N THR A 942 -35.42 -9.00 -24.69
CA THR A 942 -36.23 -10.05 -24.06
C THR A 942 -37.23 -9.45 -23.06
N ARG A 943 -38.50 -9.85 -23.13
CA ARG A 943 -39.57 -9.33 -22.23
C ARG A 943 -39.33 -9.78 -20.78
N LYS A 944 -39.82 -9.01 -19.80
CA LYS A 944 -39.64 -9.29 -18.35
C LYS A 944 -40.10 -10.70 -17.96
N SER A 945 -41.25 -11.15 -18.46
CA SER A 945 -41.81 -12.49 -18.19
C SER A 945 -40.98 -13.62 -18.81
N GLU A 946 -40.55 -13.45 -20.05
CA GLU A 946 -39.72 -14.43 -20.78
C GLU A 946 -38.34 -14.57 -20.14
N ARG A 947 -37.75 -13.44 -19.71
CA ARG A 947 -36.48 -13.42 -18.98
C ARG A 947 -36.55 -14.27 -17.72
N GLN A 948 -37.61 -14.09 -16.92
CA GLN A 948 -37.77 -14.84 -15.67
C GLN A 948 -37.94 -16.34 -15.95
N ALA A 949 -38.77 -16.70 -16.93
CA ALA A 949 -38.97 -18.08 -17.33
C ALA A 949 -37.66 -18.78 -17.78
N MET A 950 -36.78 -18.09 -18.51
CA MET A 950 -35.47 -18.62 -18.90
C MET A 950 -34.55 -18.86 -17.68
N VAL A 951 -34.53 -17.90 -16.73
CA VAL A 951 -33.73 -18.01 -15.51
C VAL A 951 -34.21 -19.15 -14.62
N ASP A 952 -35.52 -19.25 -14.38
CA ASP A 952 -36.11 -20.30 -13.56
C ASP A 952 -35.87 -21.68 -14.20
N ARG A 953 -36.05 -21.78 -15.52
CA ARG A 953 -35.76 -23.00 -16.28
C ARG A 953 -34.29 -23.42 -16.20
N PHE A 954 -33.36 -22.48 -16.23
CA PHE A 954 -31.93 -22.77 -16.09
C PHE A 954 -31.52 -23.12 -14.65
N GLN A 955 -32.15 -22.54 -13.64
CA GLN A 955 -31.77 -22.72 -12.23
C GLN A 955 -32.47 -23.92 -11.56
N GLU A 956 -33.77 -24.12 -11.83
CA GLU A 956 -34.63 -25.00 -11.05
C GLU A 956 -34.95 -26.32 -11.75
N ASP A 957 -35.00 -26.35 -13.10
CA ASP A 957 -35.31 -27.58 -13.84
C ASP A 957 -34.09 -28.50 -13.92
N PRO A 958 -34.14 -29.73 -13.36
CA PRO A 958 -33.07 -30.73 -13.51
C PRO A 958 -32.82 -31.11 -14.98
N ARG A 959 -33.84 -31.00 -15.84
CA ARG A 959 -33.77 -31.22 -17.30
C ARG A 959 -33.69 -29.90 -18.09
N GLY A 960 -33.41 -28.79 -17.40
CA GLY A 960 -33.15 -27.50 -18.01
C GLY A 960 -31.91 -27.51 -18.91
N PRO A 961 -31.74 -26.48 -19.76
CA PRO A 961 -30.66 -26.41 -20.73
C PRO A 961 -29.29 -26.33 -20.04
N GLN A 962 -28.28 -26.99 -20.63
CA GLN A 962 -26.90 -26.96 -20.12
C GLN A 962 -26.17 -25.67 -20.50
N LEU A 963 -26.52 -25.07 -21.64
CA LEU A 963 -25.91 -23.83 -22.14
C LEU A 963 -26.90 -22.68 -22.01
N PHE A 964 -26.46 -21.54 -21.47
CA PHE A 964 -27.26 -20.32 -21.42
C PHE A 964 -26.47 -19.12 -21.94
N LEU A 965 -26.91 -18.53 -23.05
CA LEU A 965 -26.31 -17.35 -23.65
C LEU A 965 -26.87 -16.07 -23.01
N LEU A 966 -26.00 -15.10 -22.74
CA LEU A 966 -26.36 -13.80 -22.20
C LEU A 966 -25.57 -12.70 -22.90
N SER A 967 -26.23 -11.58 -23.20
CA SER A 967 -25.48 -10.38 -23.58
C SER A 967 -24.87 -9.71 -22.35
N LEU A 968 -23.63 -9.21 -22.42
CA LEU A 968 -22.91 -8.63 -21.26
C LEU A 968 -23.72 -7.53 -20.55
N LYS A 969 -24.39 -6.65 -21.31
CA LYS A 969 -25.21 -5.57 -20.73
C LYS A 969 -26.53 -6.07 -20.12
N ALA A 970 -27.12 -7.14 -20.64
CA ALA A 970 -28.40 -7.66 -20.13
C ALA A 970 -28.20 -8.68 -18.99
N GLY A 971 -27.15 -9.49 -19.06
CA GLY A 971 -26.75 -10.47 -18.04
C GLY A 971 -25.88 -9.88 -16.92
N GLY A 972 -25.28 -8.70 -17.13
CA GLY A 972 -24.47 -8.00 -16.14
C GLY A 972 -25.24 -7.45 -14.94
N VAL A 973 -26.58 -7.56 -14.88
CA VAL A 973 -27.39 -6.85 -13.88
C VAL A 973 -28.38 -7.76 -13.14
N GLY A 974 -28.23 -7.86 -11.82
CA GLY A 974 -29.13 -8.48 -10.82
C GLY A 974 -29.52 -9.96 -10.88
N LEU A 975 -28.99 -10.77 -11.79
CA LEU A 975 -29.38 -12.18 -11.89
C LEU A 975 -28.62 -13.08 -10.88
N ASN A 976 -29.25 -14.18 -10.46
CA ASN A 976 -28.65 -15.23 -9.65
C ASN A 976 -28.62 -16.54 -10.47
N LEU A 977 -27.43 -16.96 -10.91
CA LEU A 977 -27.22 -18.07 -11.86
C LEU A 977 -26.22 -19.11 -11.31
N THR A 978 -26.34 -19.42 -10.02
CA THR A 978 -25.46 -20.33 -9.26
C THR A 978 -25.41 -21.77 -9.76
N ARG A 979 -26.31 -22.20 -10.66
CA ARG A 979 -26.28 -23.56 -11.21
C ARG A 979 -25.16 -23.77 -12.22
N ALA A 980 -24.59 -22.70 -12.76
CA ALA A 980 -23.47 -22.77 -13.69
C ALA A 980 -22.14 -22.99 -12.96
N SER A 981 -21.39 -24.01 -13.36
CA SER A 981 -20.00 -24.27 -12.96
C SER A 981 -19.00 -23.66 -13.95
N HIS A 982 -19.42 -23.35 -15.17
CA HIS A 982 -18.58 -22.70 -16.18
C HIS A 982 -19.13 -21.34 -16.62
N VAL A 983 -18.24 -20.38 -16.82
CA VAL A 983 -18.53 -19.04 -17.35
C VAL A 983 -17.58 -18.75 -18.50
N PHE A 984 -18.13 -18.41 -19.66
CA PHE A 984 -17.38 -18.08 -20.87
C PHE A 984 -17.55 -16.61 -21.20
N HIS A 985 -16.45 -15.85 -21.25
CA HIS A 985 -16.39 -14.53 -21.86
C HIS A 985 -15.81 -14.67 -23.26
N ILE A 986 -16.70 -14.67 -24.26
CA ILE A 986 -16.34 -14.96 -25.65
C ILE A 986 -15.55 -13.79 -26.27
N ASP A 987 -15.83 -12.56 -25.81
CA ASP A 987 -15.23 -11.35 -26.35
C ASP A 987 -14.59 -10.55 -25.23
N ARG A 988 -13.36 -10.06 -25.42
CA ARG A 988 -12.64 -9.30 -24.38
C ARG A 988 -13.22 -7.89 -24.24
N TRP A 989 -13.72 -7.57 -23.05
CA TRP A 989 -14.22 -6.23 -22.71
C TRP A 989 -13.09 -5.37 -22.12
N TRP A 990 -13.11 -4.06 -22.40
CA TRP A 990 -12.05 -3.15 -21.95
C TRP A 990 -12.11 -2.82 -20.45
N ASN A 991 -13.30 -2.89 -19.84
CA ASN A 991 -13.49 -2.65 -18.41
C ASN A 991 -13.60 -3.99 -17.64
N PRO A 992 -12.56 -4.43 -16.92
CA PRO A 992 -12.60 -5.71 -16.20
C PRO A 992 -13.73 -5.79 -15.16
N ALA A 993 -14.21 -4.66 -14.63
CA ALA A 993 -15.31 -4.64 -13.66
C ALA A 993 -16.61 -5.20 -14.24
N VAL A 994 -16.89 -4.96 -15.54
CA VAL A 994 -18.11 -5.45 -16.21
C VAL A 994 -18.07 -6.97 -16.38
N GLU A 995 -16.91 -7.53 -16.77
CA GLU A 995 -16.72 -8.98 -16.89
C GLU A 995 -16.77 -9.67 -15.52
N ASN A 996 -16.16 -9.07 -14.52
CA ASN A 996 -16.18 -9.58 -13.14
C ASN A 996 -17.62 -9.59 -12.60
N GLN A 997 -18.39 -8.53 -12.85
CA GLN A 997 -19.81 -8.46 -12.50
C GLN A 997 -20.66 -9.53 -13.19
N ALA A 998 -20.35 -9.89 -14.44
CA ALA A 998 -21.00 -10.99 -15.16
C ALA A 998 -20.59 -12.36 -14.61
N THR A 999 -19.31 -12.54 -14.29
CA THR A 999 -18.77 -13.76 -13.63
C THR A 999 -19.40 -14.01 -12.27
N ASP A 1000 -19.57 -12.94 -11.49
CA ASP A 1000 -20.17 -12.96 -10.15
C ASP A 1000 -21.65 -13.39 -10.14
N ARG A 1001 -22.28 -13.57 -11.31
CA ARG A 1001 -23.63 -14.15 -11.42
C ARG A 1001 -23.65 -15.65 -11.15
N ALA A 1002 -22.58 -16.35 -11.52
CA ALA A 1002 -22.37 -17.78 -11.21
C ALA A 1002 -21.57 -17.96 -9.92
N TYR A 1003 -20.53 -17.12 -9.70
CA TYR A 1003 -19.70 -17.15 -8.50
C TYR A 1003 -20.34 -16.37 -7.34
N ARG A 1004 -21.45 -16.90 -6.80
CA ARG A 1004 -22.26 -16.25 -5.76
C ARG A 1004 -22.59 -17.22 -4.63
N ILE A 1005 -22.94 -16.70 -3.45
CA ILE A 1005 -23.40 -17.50 -2.31
C ILE A 1005 -24.54 -18.42 -2.76
N GLY A 1006 -24.44 -19.71 -2.45
CA GLY A 1006 -25.31 -20.76 -2.97
C GLY A 1006 -24.65 -21.61 -4.07
N GLN A 1007 -23.49 -21.20 -4.57
CA GLN A 1007 -22.62 -22.03 -5.39
C GLN A 1007 -21.95 -23.11 -4.53
N THR A 1008 -22.04 -24.36 -4.97
CA THR A 1008 -21.44 -25.54 -4.31
C THR A 1008 -20.31 -26.16 -5.11
N ASN A 1009 -20.20 -25.83 -6.39
CA ASN A 1009 -19.19 -26.34 -7.31
C ASN A 1009 -18.12 -25.28 -7.58
N ARG A 1010 -16.91 -25.75 -7.91
CA ARG A 1010 -15.83 -24.89 -8.43
C ARG A 1010 -16.33 -24.14 -9.67
N VAL A 1011 -16.03 -22.84 -9.76
CA VAL A 1011 -16.42 -22.03 -10.93
C VAL A 1011 -15.21 -21.80 -11.83
N MET A 1012 -15.29 -22.32 -13.06
CA MET A 1012 -14.29 -22.10 -14.10
C MET A 1012 -14.70 -20.93 -14.99
N VAL A 1013 -13.81 -19.95 -15.16
CA VAL A 1013 -14.07 -18.73 -15.91
C VAL A 1013 -13.11 -18.68 -17.09
N HIS A 1014 -13.62 -18.95 -18.29
CA HIS A 1014 -12.86 -18.95 -19.54
C HIS A 1014 -12.94 -17.57 -20.19
N LYS A 1015 -11.80 -16.93 -20.37
CA LYS A 1015 -11.66 -15.62 -21.03
C LYS A 1015 -10.96 -15.81 -22.36
N PHE A 1016 -11.69 -15.66 -23.46
CA PHE A 1016 -11.13 -15.84 -24.80
C PHE A 1016 -10.34 -14.61 -25.22
N ILE A 1017 -9.13 -14.84 -25.72
CA ILE A 1017 -8.23 -13.79 -26.20
C ILE A 1017 -7.66 -14.22 -27.53
N THR A 1018 -7.91 -13.43 -28.57
CA THR A 1018 -7.32 -13.68 -29.88
C THR A 1018 -5.89 -13.15 -29.96
N SER A 1019 -4.92 -14.04 -30.17
CA SER A 1019 -3.48 -13.74 -30.26
C SER A 1019 -3.14 -12.83 -31.44
N GLY A 1020 -2.17 -11.94 -31.22
CA GLY A 1020 -1.69 -10.94 -32.17
C GLY A 1020 -2.70 -9.83 -32.50
N SER A 1021 -3.92 -9.88 -31.95
CA SER A 1021 -5.01 -8.97 -32.28
C SER A 1021 -5.18 -7.83 -31.27
N VAL A 1022 -6.13 -6.94 -31.55
CA VAL A 1022 -6.59 -5.91 -30.62
C VAL A 1022 -7.04 -6.48 -29.26
N GLU A 1023 -7.54 -7.72 -29.19
CA GLU A 1023 -7.96 -8.32 -27.91
C GLU A 1023 -6.77 -8.62 -27.00
N GLU A 1024 -5.65 -9.12 -27.55
CA GLU A 1024 -4.41 -9.33 -26.80
C GLU A 1024 -3.84 -8.01 -26.28
N LYS A 1025 -3.85 -6.96 -27.10
CA LYS A 1025 -3.35 -5.64 -26.72
C LYS A 1025 -4.21 -5.03 -25.61
N ILE A 1026 -5.53 -5.20 -25.69
CA ILE A 1026 -6.46 -4.81 -24.61
C ILE A 1026 -6.14 -5.61 -23.34
N ASP A 1027 -5.95 -6.92 -23.43
CA ASP A 1027 -5.63 -7.76 -22.27
C ASP A 1027 -4.29 -7.39 -21.62
N ARG A 1028 -3.25 -7.16 -22.42
CA ARG A 1028 -1.93 -6.68 -21.99
C ARG A 1028 -2.05 -5.36 -21.24
N MET A 1029 -2.78 -4.40 -21.80
CA MET A 1029 -3.07 -3.13 -21.15
C MET A 1029 -3.83 -3.30 -19.82
N ILE A 1030 -4.79 -4.22 -19.73
CA ILE A 1030 -5.52 -4.49 -18.48
C ILE A 1030 -4.57 -5.07 -17.42
N ARG A 1031 -3.67 -6.00 -17.79
CA ARG A 1031 -2.72 -6.65 -16.87
C ARG A 1031 -1.63 -5.70 -16.37
N GLU A 1032 -0.98 -4.95 -17.27
CA GLU A 1032 0.11 -4.02 -16.93
C GLU A 1032 -0.35 -2.90 -15.98
N LYS A 1033 -1.63 -2.53 -16.06
CA LYS A 1033 -2.20 -1.38 -15.36
C LYS A 1033 -2.80 -1.70 -13.98
N SER A 1034 -2.91 -2.99 -13.61
CA SER A 1034 -3.53 -3.44 -12.36
C SER A 1034 -2.77 -3.04 -11.06
N ARG A 1035 -1.58 -2.43 -11.13
CA ARG A 1035 -0.80 -1.97 -9.95
C ARG A 1035 -0.68 -0.45 -9.77
N LEU A 1036 -1.01 0.37 -10.77
CA LEU A 1036 -0.76 1.83 -10.73
C LEU A 1036 -1.85 2.70 -11.37
N ALA A 1037 -2.88 2.11 -12.01
CA ALA A 1037 -3.77 2.85 -12.91
C ALA A 1037 -5.27 2.55 -12.73
N GLU A 1038 -5.72 2.34 -11.49
CA GLU A 1038 -7.13 2.66 -11.15
C GLU A 1038 -7.45 4.14 -11.50
N ASP A 1039 -6.43 5.02 -11.55
CA ASP A 1039 -6.58 6.45 -11.79
C ASP A 1039 -6.59 6.90 -13.27
N VAL A 1040 -6.20 6.07 -14.26
CA VAL A 1040 -5.95 6.56 -15.65
C VAL A 1040 -6.86 5.94 -16.74
N ILE A 1041 -7.34 4.70 -16.59
CA ILE A 1041 -8.21 4.04 -17.60
C ILE A 1041 -9.71 4.20 -17.29
N GLY A 1042 -10.08 4.99 -16.29
CA GLY A 1042 -11.47 5.23 -15.89
C GLY A 1042 -12.31 6.03 -16.90
N SER A 1043 -11.92 6.08 -18.16
CA SER A 1043 -12.57 6.85 -19.22
C SER A 1043 -13.19 5.98 -20.30
N GLY A 1044 -13.74 4.81 -19.97
CA GLY A 1044 -14.48 3.98 -20.95
C GLY A 1044 -13.72 3.83 -22.27
N GLU A 1045 -14.41 4.02 -23.40
CA GLU A 1045 -13.77 4.07 -24.73
C GLU A 1045 -13.21 5.46 -25.09
N ASP A 1046 -13.40 6.49 -24.24
CA ASP A 1046 -13.18 7.89 -24.60
C ASP A 1046 -11.71 8.23 -24.90
N TRP A 1047 -10.77 7.62 -24.17
CA TRP A 1047 -9.34 7.82 -24.36
C TRP A 1047 -8.84 7.29 -25.72
N LEU A 1048 -9.54 6.31 -26.31
CA LEU A 1048 -9.13 5.70 -27.59
C LEU A 1048 -9.20 6.71 -28.73
N GLY A 1049 -10.16 7.64 -28.70
CA GLY A 1049 -10.22 8.71 -29.70
C GLY A 1049 -9.21 9.83 -29.48
N SER A 1050 -8.49 9.84 -28.34
CA SER A 1050 -7.41 10.80 -28.05
C SER A 1050 -6.02 10.30 -28.49
N LEU A 1051 -5.90 9.03 -28.91
CA LEU A 1051 -4.64 8.42 -29.31
C LEU A 1051 -4.01 9.09 -30.55
N GLY A 1052 -2.69 9.22 -30.51
CA GLY A 1052 -1.89 9.61 -31.68
C GLY A 1052 -2.03 8.58 -32.82
N GLY A 1053 -1.68 8.97 -34.05
CA GLY A 1053 -1.76 8.07 -35.21
C GLY A 1053 -0.92 6.80 -35.03
N ASP A 1054 0.31 6.94 -34.53
CA ASP A 1054 1.22 5.81 -34.30
C ASP A 1054 0.76 4.91 -33.17
N GLN A 1055 0.25 5.49 -32.08
CA GLN A 1055 -0.33 4.72 -30.95
C GLN A 1055 -1.57 3.94 -31.37
N LEU A 1056 -2.42 4.53 -32.23
CA LEU A 1056 -3.58 3.83 -32.76
C LEU A 1056 -3.15 2.67 -33.68
N ARG A 1057 -2.17 2.90 -34.57
CA ARG A 1057 -1.62 1.86 -35.45
C ARG A 1057 -1.01 0.72 -34.64
N ASP A 1058 -0.27 1.03 -33.59
CA ASP A 1058 0.27 0.04 -32.68
C ASP A 1058 -0.84 -0.76 -32.00
N LEU A 1059 -1.91 -0.10 -31.53
CA LEU A 1059 -3.04 -0.79 -30.88
C LEU A 1059 -3.81 -1.75 -31.80
N VAL A 1060 -3.94 -1.45 -33.09
CA VAL A 1060 -4.81 -2.22 -34.00
C VAL A 1060 -4.08 -3.17 -34.93
N SER A 1061 -2.79 -2.95 -35.22
CA SER A 1061 -2.02 -3.80 -36.13
C SER A 1061 -1.91 -5.24 -35.61
N LEU A 1062 -1.95 -6.19 -36.54
CA LEU A 1062 -1.73 -7.61 -36.23
C LEU A 1062 -0.24 -7.85 -35.95
N GLU A 1063 0.10 -8.48 -34.83
CA GLU A 1063 1.47 -8.94 -34.54
C GLU A 1063 1.67 -10.34 -35.13
N ASP A 1064 2.78 -10.55 -35.85
CA ASP A 1064 3.18 -11.87 -36.29
C ASP A 1064 3.63 -12.68 -35.05
N THR A 1065 2.97 -13.81 -34.84
CA THR A 1065 3.26 -14.77 -33.76
C THR A 1065 4.07 -15.93 -34.28
#